data_AF-A0A2W2AKR9-F1
#
_entry.id   AF-A0A2W2AKR9-F1
#
_cell.length_a   1.000
_cell.length_b   1.000
_cell.length_c   1.000
_cell.angle_alpha   90.00
_cell.angle_beta   90.00
_cell.angle_gamma   90.00
#
_symmetry.space_group_name_H-M   'P 1'
#
loop_
_entity.id
_entity.type
_entity.pdbx_description
1 polymer ?
#
loop_
_entity_poly.entity_id
_entity_poly.type
_entity_poly.pdbx_seq_one_letter_code
_entity_poly.pdbx_strand_id
1 'polypeptide(L)'
;MSQNERNKPIKNQPKMTQVFTKLIAAAALVTAAFAANAQTASAPITGNASTLQVTPSSTTAYKVDSTILLDASTNYTGATVSINGFQSGDVLAYTSISGSGITGSYNSTTGVLTFTGSSSALNYQNILRSVTLTSGTTSGSKSVAFSIGSALTYSGNGHYYQFISGGNSWGTAKYRADTMRLYGLHGYLATITSQGENDFITNKLQADGWIGSSDDYKHINMATGATTYANQTASEGHWYWVTGPEKGTNFSNTNYGNSNNFYNYDNKAPIAANGMFINWNSSEPNNYKAGVWNGENSGEIYSSGATGKWNDLDSTNSLGFVVEYGGMAGDPSIALTFTRSIQYVAVAVNGSKPNSRYVTAGTARQTMDTTITVTGVGSIGTASVKINNLVAGDTLSTGTLPNGVTAAYNAATGALTFTGTATATQWQTIFRNITYSRSNASTTTRSITFALGTTGSYTLNEFFTANPLALTWVSFDGRAVNENAELTWATADEKNTATFDIEHSTDGASFERVATIAAKGTGNNTYDFTDINTANGANYYRLKQVDNDGSFQYSKVVKVNIGKETAAATVNFYPNPAKDVLNIATTGDVMVAIFNMNGVNVATQEVNGNGQITVSNLPEGMYICRVANANGVLQNSKIQIIK
;
A
#
# COMPACT_ATOMS: atom_id res chain seq x y z
N MET A 1 112.74 -26.16 -26.47
CA MET A 1 111.78 -25.79 -27.53
C MET A 1 110.40 -26.25 -27.07
N SER A 2 109.36 -25.47 -26.89
CA SER A 2 109.15 -24.02 -26.93
C SER A 2 107.91 -23.74 -26.07
N GLN A 3 107.98 -22.68 -25.28
CA GLN A 3 106.82 -21.99 -24.71
C GLN A 3 105.97 -21.38 -25.84
N ASN A 4 104.65 -21.48 -25.74
CA ASN A 4 103.69 -20.36 -25.80
C ASN A 4 102.36 -20.83 -26.39
N GLU A 5 101.31 -20.86 -25.56
CA GLU A 5 100.07 -20.14 -25.88
C GLU A 5 99.26 -19.93 -24.59
N ARG A 6 98.85 -18.66 -24.40
CA ARG A 6 98.32 -18.09 -23.16
C ARG A 6 96.79 -18.10 -23.17
N ASN A 7 96.24 -18.15 -21.95
CA ASN A 7 95.01 -17.49 -21.50
C ASN A 7 93.71 -17.69 -22.29
N LYS A 8 92.84 -18.57 -21.77
CA LYS A 8 91.38 -18.38 -21.81
C LYS A 8 90.82 -18.42 -20.39
N PRO A 9 90.07 -17.40 -19.93
CA PRO A 9 89.37 -17.46 -18.65
C PRO A 9 88.11 -18.31 -18.80
N ILE A 10 87.95 -19.32 -17.95
CA ILE A 10 86.68 -20.03 -17.77
C ILE A 10 85.74 -19.07 -17.03
N LYS A 11 84.93 -18.33 -17.79
CA LYS A 11 83.74 -17.65 -17.30
C LYS A 11 82.54 -18.59 -17.43
N ASN A 12 81.65 -18.49 -16.44
CA ASN A 12 80.28 -19.04 -16.36
C ASN A 12 80.12 -20.39 -15.66
N GLN A 13 80.21 -20.36 -14.33
CA GLN A 13 79.18 -21.03 -13.53
C GLN A 13 78.18 -19.97 -13.05
N PRO A 14 76.86 -20.15 -13.24
CA PRO A 14 75.90 -19.24 -12.63
C PRO A 14 75.97 -19.42 -11.11
N LYS A 15 76.32 -18.34 -10.39
CA LYS A 15 76.33 -18.32 -8.93
C LYS A 15 74.97 -18.80 -8.43
N MET A 16 74.97 -19.82 -7.57
CA MET A 16 73.78 -20.42 -6.95
C MET A 16 72.81 -19.36 -6.38
N THR A 17 73.34 -18.20 -5.99
CA THR A 17 72.60 -17.00 -5.59
C THR A 17 71.59 -16.52 -6.65
N GLN A 18 71.92 -16.49 -7.95
CA GLN A 18 70.98 -16.07 -9.01
C GLN A 18 69.84 -17.07 -9.24
N VAL A 19 70.07 -18.36 -8.98
CA VAL A 19 69.03 -19.40 -9.08
C VAL A 19 68.06 -19.27 -7.90
N PHE A 20 68.56 -19.02 -6.69
CA PHE A 20 67.73 -18.73 -5.52
C PHE A 20 66.95 -17.41 -5.65
N THR A 21 67.56 -16.34 -6.17
CA THR A 21 66.83 -15.07 -6.40
C THR A 21 65.75 -15.22 -7.47
N LYS A 22 65.97 -16.05 -8.50
CA LYS A 22 64.94 -16.35 -9.52
C LYS A 22 63.85 -17.27 -8.98
N LEU A 23 64.14 -18.23 -8.11
CA LEU A 23 63.11 -19.05 -7.45
C LEU A 23 62.29 -18.23 -6.45
N ILE A 24 62.92 -17.34 -5.67
CA ILE A 24 62.23 -16.44 -4.74
C ILE A 24 61.42 -15.40 -5.51
N ALA A 25 61.93 -14.86 -6.63
CA ALA A 25 61.17 -13.95 -7.49
C ALA A 25 60.04 -14.66 -8.24
N ALA A 26 60.21 -15.93 -8.66
CA ALA A 26 59.14 -16.73 -9.25
C ALA A 26 58.08 -17.09 -8.20
N ALA A 27 58.47 -17.45 -6.98
CA ALA A 27 57.55 -17.66 -5.86
C ALA A 27 56.83 -16.36 -5.48
N ALA A 28 57.53 -15.22 -5.47
CA ALA A 28 56.97 -13.90 -5.20
C ALA A 28 56.03 -13.41 -6.30
N LEU A 29 56.34 -13.68 -7.59
CA LEU A 29 55.45 -13.41 -8.72
C LEU A 29 54.24 -14.34 -8.74
N VAL A 30 54.39 -15.60 -8.32
CA VAL A 30 53.27 -16.53 -8.14
C VAL A 30 52.38 -16.06 -7.00
N THR A 31 52.93 -15.66 -5.84
CA THR A 31 52.14 -15.08 -4.73
C THR A 31 51.52 -13.71 -5.07
N ALA A 32 52.19 -12.88 -5.89
CA ALA A 32 51.65 -11.59 -6.33
C ALA A 32 50.57 -11.75 -7.42
N ALA A 33 50.65 -12.80 -8.25
CA ALA A 33 49.58 -13.16 -9.18
C ALA A 33 48.34 -13.69 -8.45
N PHE A 34 48.49 -14.33 -7.29
CA PHE A 34 47.36 -14.70 -6.42
C PHE A 34 46.77 -13.52 -5.63
N ALA A 35 47.58 -12.50 -5.30
CA ALA A 35 47.11 -11.32 -4.56
C ALA A 35 46.41 -10.25 -5.42
N ALA A 36 46.60 -10.28 -6.76
CA ALA A 36 46.04 -9.28 -7.66
C ALA A 36 44.65 -9.62 -8.24
N ASN A 37 44.14 -10.84 -8.00
CA ASN A 37 42.78 -11.21 -8.39
C ASN A 37 41.86 -11.16 -7.17
N ALA A 38 41.54 -9.95 -6.70
CA ALA A 38 40.20 -9.74 -6.15
C ALA A 38 39.22 -9.90 -7.32
N GLN A 39 38.97 -11.16 -7.69
CA GLN A 39 38.13 -11.56 -8.80
C GLN A 39 36.74 -11.01 -8.52
N THR A 40 36.28 -10.09 -9.37
CA THR A 40 34.92 -9.56 -9.35
C THR A 40 33.93 -10.71 -9.13
N ALA A 41 33.01 -10.55 -8.18
CA ALA A 41 32.01 -11.56 -7.88
C ALA A 41 31.29 -12.01 -9.17
N SER A 42 31.66 -13.18 -9.69
CA SER A 42 30.85 -13.84 -10.72
C SER A 42 29.65 -14.40 -9.98
N ALA A 43 28.45 -13.98 -10.36
CA ALA A 43 27.21 -14.57 -9.85
C ALA A 43 26.84 -15.72 -10.79
N PRO A 44 27.09 -16.99 -10.42
CA PRO A 44 26.86 -18.12 -11.33
C PRO A 44 25.38 -18.35 -11.62
N ILE A 45 24.51 -17.73 -10.82
CA ILE A 45 23.08 -17.56 -11.08
C ILE A 45 22.65 -16.12 -10.84
N THR A 46 21.89 -15.58 -11.78
CA THR A 46 21.18 -14.30 -11.63
C THR A 46 19.74 -14.45 -12.10
N GLY A 47 18.89 -13.49 -11.77
CA GLY A 47 17.49 -13.45 -12.19
C GLY A 47 16.91 -12.06 -11.94
N ASN A 48 15.59 -11.92 -12.01
CA ASN A 48 14.95 -10.63 -11.77
C ASN A 48 14.78 -10.40 -10.27
N ALA A 49 15.46 -9.39 -9.72
CA ALA A 49 15.41 -9.08 -8.30
C ALA A 49 14.09 -8.42 -7.82
N SER A 50 13.20 -8.02 -8.74
CA SER A 50 11.92 -7.40 -8.39
C SER A 50 10.96 -8.39 -7.74
N THR A 51 10.03 -7.92 -6.91
CA THR A 51 8.98 -8.80 -6.36
C THR A 51 8.00 -9.23 -7.45
N LEU A 52 7.73 -10.54 -7.54
CA LEU A 52 6.62 -11.08 -8.34
C LEU A 52 5.31 -10.90 -7.55
N GLN A 53 4.36 -10.14 -8.10
CA GLN A 53 3.03 -10.05 -7.52
C GLN A 53 2.10 -11.09 -8.16
N VAL A 54 1.36 -11.83 -7.33
CA VAL A 54 0.41 -12.86 -7.77
C VAL A 54 -0.93 -12.71 -7.07
N THR A 55 -2.01 -13.06 -7.76
CA THR A 55 -3.35 -13.16 -7.15
C THR A 55 -3.47 -14.52 -6.48
N PRO A 56 -3.79 -14.61 -5.17
CA PRO A 56 -3.92 -15.87 -4.44
C PRO A 56 -4.74 -16.95 -5.16
N SER A 57 -4.22 -18.18 -5.23
CA SER A 57 -4.93 -19.34 -5.77
C SER A 57 -4.25 -20.63 -5.31
N SER A 58 -5.03 -21.57 -4.76
CA SER A 58 -4.55 -22.89 -4.38
C SER A 58 -4.38 -23.85 -5.55
N THR A 59 -4.80 -23.47 -6.76
CA THR A 59 -4.78 -24.34 -7.95
C THR A 59 -3.97 -23.78 -9.11
N THR A 60 -3.72 -22.47 -9.13
CA THR A 60 -2.97 -21.82 -10.20
C THR A 60 -1.47 -21.88 -9.91
N ALA A 61 -0.70 -22.40 -10.86
CA ALA A 61 0.76 -22.42 -10.79
C ALA A 61 1.34 -21.12 -11.37
N TYR A 62 2.20 -20.44 -10.61
CA TYR A 62 2.89 -19.22 -11.05
C TYR A 62 4.32 -19.54 -11.43
N LYS A 63 4.74 -19.14 -12.64
CA LYS A 63 6.14 -19.21 -13.04
C LYS A 63 6.96 -18.27 -12.16
N VAL A 64 7.95 -18.81 -11.45
CA VAL A 64 8.65 -18.06 -10.40
C VAL A 64 9.55 -16.99 -10.99
N ASP A 65 10.44 -17.37 -11.92
CA ASP A 65 11.29 -16.42 -12.64
C ASP A 65 11.69 -16.98 -14.01
N SER A 66 11.26 -16.32 -15.09
CA SER A 66 11.57 -16.72 -16.47
C SER A 66 12.87 -16.11 -17.01
N THR A 67 13.55 -15.29 -16.23
CA THR A 67 14.73 -14.52 -16.61
C THR A 67 16.02 -15.08 -16.07
N ILE A 68 15.98 -16.13 -15.23
CA ILE A 68 17.16 -16.77 -14.63
C ILE A 68 18.28 -16.95 -15.67
N LEU A 69 19.49 -16.48 -15.37
CA LEU A 69 20.67 -16.64 -16.21
C LEU A 69 21.74 -17.40 -15.42
N LEU A 70 22.36 -18.38 -16.06
CA LEU A 70 23.48 -19.12 -15.50
C LEU A 70 24.77 -18.76 -16.23
N ASP A 71 25.90 -18.77 -15.51
CA ASP A 71 27.21 -18.69 -16.13
C ASP A 71 27.44 -19.93 -17.02
N ALA A 72 27.94 -19.70 -18.24
CA ALA A 72 28.02 -20.69 -19.31
C ALA A 72 29.28 -21.57 -19.24
N SER A 73 30.18 -21.34 -18.27
CA SER A 73 31.52 -21.90 -18.26
C SER A 73 31.63 -23.37 -17.85
N THR A 74 30.55 -24.04 -17.41
CA THR A 74 30.61 -25.42 -16.89
C THR A 74 29.34 -26.24 -17.15
N ASN A 75 29.49 -27.58 -17.10
CA ASN A 75 28.36 -28.48 -16.84
C ASN A 75 27.98 -28.41 -15.36
N TYR A 76 26.68 -28.49 -15.06
CA TYR A 76 26.15 -28.58 -13.71
C TYR A 76 25.69 -30.00 -13.42
N THR A 77 25.89 -30.45 -12.19
CA THR A 77 25.52 -31.81 -11.74
C THR A 77 24.26 -31.83 -10.88
N GLY A 78 23.81 -30.66 -10.41
CA GLY A 78 22.61 -30.49 -9.61
C GLY A 78 22.21 -29.03 -9.43
N ALA A 79 21.01 -28.83 -8.91
CA ALA A 79 20.49 -27.56 -8.44
C ALA A 79 19.38 -27.81 -7.40
N THR A 80 19.08 -26.84 -6.56
CA THR A 80 17.94 -26.91 -5.63
C THR A 80 17.08 -25.66 -5.75
N VAL A 81 15.78 -25.82 -5.55
CA VAL A 81 14.82 -24.72 -5.44
C VAL A 81 14.01 -24.90 -4.17
N SER A 82 14.03 -23.91 -3.28
CA SER A 82 13.36 -24.00 -1.99
C SER A 82 12.41 -22.83 -1.75
N ILE A 83 11.37 -23.07 -0.96
CA ILE A 83 10.40 -22.04 -0.54
C ILE A 83 10.78 -21.56 0.86
N ASN A 84 11.17 -20.30 1.00
CA ASN A 84 11.24 -19.64 2.29
C ASN A 84 9.83 -19.19 2.71
N GLY A 85 9.45 -19.54 3.94
CA GLY A 85 8.05 -19.43 4.39
C GLY A 85 7.16 -20.55 3.84
N PHE A 86 7.74 -21.73 3.58
CA PHE A 86 7.02 -22.94 3.19
C PHE A 86 5.85 -23.25 4.12
N GLN A 87 4.72 -23.64 3.54
CA GLN A 87 3.53 -24.15 4.23
C GLN A 87 3.10 -25.48 3.62
N SER A 88 2.54 -26.37 4.43
CA SER A 88 1.98 -27.63 3.94
C SER A 88 0.95 -27.36 2.84
N GLY A 89 1.13 -28.00 1.69
CA GLY A 89 0.30 -27.80 0.49
C GLY A 89 0.88 -26.84 -0.54
N ASP A 90 1.98 -26.12 -0.24
CA ASP A 90 2.78 -25.48 -1.29
C ASP A 90 3.42 -26.56 -2.19
N VAL A 91 3.55 -26.27 -3.48
CA VAL A 91 4.14 -27.20 -4.46
C VAL A 91 5.05 -26.45 -5.40
N LEU A 92 6.31 -26.91 -5.53
CA LEU A 92 7.18 -26.55 -6.64
C LEU A 92 7.08 -27.62 -7.73
N ALA A 93 6.79 -27.21 -8.95
CA ALA A 93 6.78 -28.07 -10.13
C ALA A 93 7.73 -27.53 -11.20
N TYR A 94 8.10 -28.37 -12.17
CA TYR A 94 8.97 -27.98 -13.29
C TYR A 94 8.57 -28.72 -14.56
N THR A 95 9.03 -28.22 -15.71
CA THR A 95 8.89 -28.91 -16.99
C THR A 95 10.19 -29.64 -17.33
N SER A 96 10.14 -30.96 -17.44
CA SER A 96 11.30 -31.77 -17.83
C SER A 96 11.75 -31.45 -19.26
N ILE A 97 13.06 -31.41 -19.50
CA ILE A 97 13.63 -31.25 -20.84
C ILE A 97 14.10 -32.62 -21.33
N SER A 98 13.46 -33.13 -22.38
CA SER A 98 13.82 -34.43 -22.97
C SER A 98 15.29 -34.46 -23.40
N GLY A 99 15.98 -35.56 -23.10
CA GLY A 99 17.40 -35.74 -23.43
C GLY A 99 18.39 -34.90 -22.61
N SER A 100 17.93 -34.10 -21.65
CA SER A 100 18.84 -33.28 -20.81
C SER A 100 19.66 -34.09 -19.81
N GLY A 101 19.20 -35.30 -19.45
CA GLY A 101 19.79 -36.10 -18.38
C GLY A 101 19.53 -35.55 -16.96
N ILE A 102 18.72 -34.48 -16.84
CA ILE A 102 18.38 -33.86 -15.56
C ILE A 102 17.05 -34.45 -15.06
N THR A 103 17.02 -34.85 -13.79
CA THR A 103 15.80 -35.27 -13.09
C THR A 103 15.54 -34.37 -11.88
N GLY A 104 14.28 -34.04 -11.62
CA GLY A 104 13.87 -33.23 -10.48
C GLY A 104 12.91 -33.98 -9.55
N SER A 105 13.12 -33.87 -8.24
CA SER A 105 12.30 -34.49 -7.19
C SER A 105 11.90 -33.45 -6.14
N TYR A 106 10.59 -33.31 -5.89
CA TYR A 106 10.04 -32.38 -4.90
C TYR A 106 9.73 -33.10 -3.58
N ASN A 107 10.21 -32.54 -2.47
CA ASN A 107 9.89 -32.99 -1.12
C ASN A 107 8.81 -32.10 -0.50
N SER A 108 7.59 -32.63 -0.43
CA SER A 108 6.39 -31.93 0.10
C SER A 108 6.40 -31.70 1.62
N THR A 109 7.37 -32.24 2.36
CA THR A 109 7.55 -31.97 3.80
C THR A 109 8.46 -30.77 4.04
N THR A 110 9.43 -30.55 3.15
CA THR A 110 10.47 -29.52 3.32
C THR A 110 10.33 -28.34 2.36
N GLY A 111 9.51 -28.46 1.31
CA GLY A 111 9.35 -27.40 0.31
C GLY A 111 10.53 -27.29 -0.66
N VAL A 112 11.35 -28.34 -0.79
CA VAL A 112 12.57 -28.34 -1.62
C VAL A 112 12.40 -29.21 -2.86
N LEU A 113 12.65 -28.63 -4.03
CA LEU A 113 12.78 -29.30 -5.32
C LEU A 113 14.27 -29.48 -5.65
N THR A 114 14.72 -30.72 -5.74
CA THR A 114 16.11 -31.08 -6.01
C THR A 114 16.27 -31.60 -7.43
N PHE A 115 17.17 -31.00 -8.19
CA PHE A 115 17.60 -31.44 -9.51
C PHE A 115 18.93 -32.17 -9.43
N THR A 116 19.04 -33.30 -10.14
CA THR A 116 20.26 -34.10 -10.27
C THR A 116 20.51 -34.45 -11.73
N GLY A 117 21.77 -34.63 -12.11
CA GLY A 117 22.19 -35.08 -13.44
C GLY A 117 23.19 -34.12 -14.06
N SER A 118 24.27 -34.64 -14.63
CA SER A 118 25.29 -33.82 -15.29
C SER A 118 24.79 -33.32 -16.64
N SER A 119 24.64 -32.00 -16.80
CA SER A 119 24.14 -31.38 -18.03
C SER A 119 24.68 -29.97 -18.24
N SER A 120 24.42 -29.39 -19.42
CA SER A 120 24.89 -28.05 -19.77
C SER A 120 24.22 -26.93 -18.95
N ALA A 121 24.91 -25.79 -18.86
CA ALA A 121 24.35 -24.55 -18.30
C ALA A 121 22.99 -24.18 -18.90
N LEU A 122 22.84 -24.30 -20.21
CA LEU A 122 21.60 -23.96 -20.90
C LEU A 122 20.43 -24.88 -20.49
N ASN A 123 20.69 -26.17 -20.30
CA ASN A 123 19.65 -27.12 -19.87
C ASN A 123 19.18 -26.81 -18.43
N TYR A 124 20.11 -26.57 -17.51
CA TYR A 124 19.77 -26.16 -16.15
C TYR A 124 19.06 -24.81 -16.12
N GLN A 125 19.52 -23.83 -16.89
CA GLN A 125 18.85 -22.53 -17.02
C GLN A 125 17.39 -22.69 -17.46
N ASN A 126 17.15 -23.50 -18.49
CA ASN A 126 15.80 -23.72 -19.01
C ASN A 126 14.90 -24.48 -18.01
N ILE A 127 15.44 -25.47 -17.30
CA ILE A 127 14.70 -26.17 -16.23
C ILE A 127 14.34 -25.21 -15.09
N LEU A 128 15.28 -24.42 -14.60
CA LEU A 128 15.03 -23.50 -13.48
C LEU A 128 14.05 -22.40 -13.88
N ARG A 129 14.16 -21.88 -15.11
CA ARG A 129 13.15 -20.97 -15.69
C ARG A 129 11.77 -21.61 -15.76
N SER A 130 11.66 -22.93 -15.87
CA SER A 130 10.37 -23.62 -15.95
C SER A 130 9.68 -23.81 -14.60
N VAL A 131 10.37 -23.52 -13.50
CA VAL A 131 9.84 -23.78 -12.15
C VAL A 131 8.62 -22.91 -11.88
N THR A 132 7.58 -23.56 -11.40
CA THR A 132 6.34 -22.93 -10.95
C THR A 132 6.10 -23.19 -9.46
N LEU A 133 5.40 -22.26 -8.82
CA LEU A 133 4.89 -22.38 -7.45
C LEU A 133 3.36 -22.41 -7.49
N THR A 134 2.75 -23.38 -6.83
CA THR A 134 1.33 -23.37 -6.44
C THR A 134 1.26 -23.25 -4.92
N SER A 135 0.41 -22.37 -4.39
CA SER A 135 0.34 -22.12 -2.94
C SER A 135 -1.05 -21.70 -2.48
N GLY A 136 -1.50 -22.24 -1.36
CA GLY A 136 -2.76 -21.83 -0.70
C GLY A 136 -2.68 -20.49 0.05
N THR A 137 -1.56 -19.76 -0.03
CA THR A 137 -1.38 -18.50 0.69
C THR A 137 -2.32 -17.41 0.18
N THR A 138 -3.08 -16.80 1.09
CA THR A 138 -4.10 -15.79 0.77
C THR A 138 -3.61 -14.35 0.92
N SER A 139 -2.52 -14.12 1.67
CA SER A 139 -1.94 -12.80 1.90
C SER A 139 -0.47 -12.89 2.36
N GLY A 140 0.26 -11.78 2.28
CA GLY A 140 1.66 -11.71 2.69
C GLY A 140 2.65 -12.02 1.57
N SER A 141 3.84 -12.51 1.93
CA SER A 141 4.92 -12.79 0.99
C SER A 141 5.64 -14.09 1.29
N LYS A 142 6.15 -14.74 0.24
CA LYS A 142 7.12 -15.83 0.30
C LYS A 142 8.34 -15.46 -0.54
N SER A 143 9.41 -16.23 -0.44
CA SER A 143 10.47 -16.16 -1.43
C SER A 143 10.89 -17.54 -1.89
N VAL A 144 11.27 -17.66 -3.16
CA VAL A 144 11.79 -18.90 -3.73
C VAL A 144 13.27 -18.71 -4.01
N ALA A 145 14.11 -19.53 -3.41
CA ALA A 145 15.55 -19.52 -3.59
C ALA A 145 15.96 -20.60 -4.59
N PHE A 146 16.69 -20.20 -5.62
CA PHE A 146 17.31 -21.07 -6.61
C PHE A 146 18.79 -21.15 -6.28
N SER A 147 19.30 -22.35 -6.00
CA SER A 147 20.71 -22.60 -5.74
C SER A 147 21.29 -23.55 -6.77
N ILE A 148 22.46 -23.22 -7.30
CA ILE A 148 23.14 -24.01 -8.32
C ILE A 148 24.23 -24.88 -7.71
N GLY A 149 24.38 -26.09 -8.25
CA GLY A 149 25.35 -27.06 -7.81
C GLY A 149 24.76 -28.13 -6.90
N SER A 150 25.56 -29.16 -6.63
CA SER A 150 25.25 -30.21 -5.66
C SER A 150 25.64 -29.83 -4.23
N ALA A 151 26.43 -28.77 -4.06
CA ALA A 151 26.80 -28.25 -2.75
C ALA A 151 25.66 -27.39 -2.21
N LEU A 152 25.36 -27.56 -0.93
CA LEU A 152 24.26 -26.86 -0.25
C LEU A 152 24.83 -25.75 0.62
N THR A 153 24.27 -24.54 0.50
CA THR A 153 24.68 -23.39 1.30
C THR A 153 24.16 -23.50 2.72
N TYR A 154 25.03 -23.33 3.72
CA TYR A 154 24.62 -23.08 5.09
C TYR A 154 24.63 -21.57 5.36
N SER A 155 23.47 -20.99 5.64
CA SER A 155 23.35 -19.54 5.86
C SER A 155 24.03 -19.04 7.14
N GLY A 156 24.38 -19.93 8.07
CA GLY A 156 24.99 -19.54 9.35
C GLY A 156 26.42 -19.01 9.20
N ASN A 157 27.17 -19.48 8.20
CA ASN A 157 28.53 -19.02 7.89
C ASN A 157 28.73 -18.67 6.41
N GLY A 158 27.76 -18.95 5.53
CA GLY A 158 27.85 -18.68 4.10
C GLY A 158 28.70 -19.69 3.33
N HIS A 159 29.12 -20.79 3.97
CA HIS A 159 29.89 -21.86 3.34
C HIS A 159 28.97 -22.86 2.62
N TYR A 160 29.57 -23.66 1.74
CA TYR A 160 28.87 -24.66 0.95
C TYR A 160 29.35 -26.07 1.30
N TYR A 161 28.43 -27.02 1.42
CA TYR A 161 28.74 -28.38 1.86
C TYR A 161 28.28 -29.41 0.84
N GLN A 162 29.12 -30.41 0.60
CA GLN A 162 28.82 -31.52 -0.30
C GLN A 162 29.25 -32.84 0.34
N PHE A 163 28.31 -33.78 0.47
CA PHE A 163 28.66 -35.16 0.81
C PHE A 163 29.14 -35.90 -0.45
N ILE A 164 30.32 -36.51 -0.36
CA ILE A 164 30.90 -37.35 -1.39
C ILE A 164 30.79 -38.80 -0.95
N SER A 165 29.99 -39.57 -1.68
CA SER A 165 29.81 -41.00 -1.44
C SER A 165 30.99 -41.82 -2.00
N GLY A 166 31.11 -43.05 -1.53
CA GLY A 166 32.15 -43.99 -1.90
C GLY A 166 33.23 -44.15 -0.82
N GLY A 167 33.87 -45.30 -0.79
CA GLY A 167 34.81 -45.68 0.27
C GLY A 167 36.20 -45.06 0.11
N ASN A 168 36.63 -44.24 1.06
CA ASN A 168 37.94 -43.59 1.09
C ASN A 168 38.54 -43.69 2.51
N SER A 169 39.86 -43.89 2.59
CA SER A 169 40.61 -43.60 3.82
C SER A 169 40.56 -42.11 4.13
N TRP A 170 40.71 -41.73 5.41
CA TRP A 170 40.65 -40.32 5.82
C TRP A 170 41.70 -39.46 5.09
N GLY A 171 42.93 -39.95 4.95
CA GLY A 171 43.98 -39.25 4.19
C GLY A 171 43.64 -39.06 2.70
N THR A 172 43.00 -40.06 2.09
CA THR A 172 42.51 -39.96 0.70
C THR A 172 41.37 -38.96 0.59
N ALA A 173 40.42 -39.01 1.52
CA ALA A 173 39.30 -38.06 1.58
C ALA A 173 39.79 -36.62 1.76
N LYS A 174 40.77 -36.40 2.65
CA LYS A 174 41.42 -35.10 2.87
C LYS A 174 42.08 -34.57 1.61
N TYR A 175 42.88 -35.39 0.93
CA TYR A 175 43.54 -35.00 -0.31
C TYR A 175 42.51 -34.71 -1.42
N ARG A 176 41.49 -35.55 -1.57
CA ARG A 176 40.44 -35.34 -2.57
C ARG A 176 39.71 -34.04 -2.31
N ALA A 177 39.27 -33.78 -1.08
CA ALA A 177 38.59 -32.54 -0.71
C ALA A 177 39.45 -31.29 -1.06
N ASP A 178 40.75 -31.30 -0.71
CA ASP A 178 41.71 -30.23 -1.01
C ASP A 178 41.87 -29.97 -2.53
N THR A 179 41.68 -30.97 -3.38
CA THR A 179 41.73 -30.79 -4.84
C THR A 179 40.41 -30.35 -5.47
N MET A 180 39.30 -30.37 -4.72
CA MET A 180 38.00 -30.01 -5.26
C MET A 180 37.82 -28.50 -5.33
N ARG A 181 37.12 -28.04 -6.37
CA ARG A 181 36.80 -26.61 -6.55
C ARG A 181 35.31 -26.45 -6.81
N LEU A 182 34.71 -25.45 -6.15
CA LEU A 182 33.31 -25.06 -6.34
C LEU A 182 33.28 -23.60 -6.80
N TYR A 183 33.19 -23.38 -8.11
CA TYR A 183 33.23 -22.02 -8.72
C TYR A 183 34.45 -21.18 -8.29
N GLY A 184 35.60 -21.84 -8.14
CA GLY A 184 36.84 -21.23 -7.68
C GLY A 184 37.06 -21.29 -6.17
N LEU A 185 36.03 -21.60 -5.36
CA LEU A 185 36.22 -21.90 -3.94
C LEU A 185 37.03 -23.17 -3.75
N HIS A 186 37.97 -23.13 -2.82
CA HIS A 186 38.78 -24.27 -2.41
C HIS A 186 37.97 -25.21 -1.51
N GLY A 187 37.87 -26.49 -1.88
CA GLY A 187 37.29 -27.52 -1.02
C GLY A 187 38.24 -27.99 0.08
N TYR A 188 37.69 -28.45 1.19
CA TYR A 188 38.42 -29.08 2.29
C TYR A 188 37.48 -30.01 3.09
N LEU A 189 38.01 -30.94 3.88
CA LEU A 189 37.15 -31.74 4.76
C LEU A 189 36.49 -30.82 5.79
N ALA A 190 35.17 -30.96 5.95
CA ALA A 190 34.37 -30.03 6.71
C ALA A 190 34.83 -29.89 8.16
N THR A 191 34.85 -28.65 8.62
CA THR A 191 35.05 -28.24 10.00
C THR A 191 33.70 -27.86 10.59
N ILE A 192 33.42 -28.20 11.84
CA ILE A 192 32.08 -28.00 12.42
C ILE A 192 32.22 -27.16 13.69
N THR A 193 31.76 -25.91 13.61
CA THR A 193 31.99 -24.87 14.61
C THR A 193 30.75 -24.48 15.41
N SER A 194 29.58 -25.03 15.03
CA SER A 194 28.31 -24.75 15.72
C SER A 194 27.31 -25.90 15.62
N GLN A 195 26.31 -25.89 16.51
CA GLN A 195 25.20 -26.86 16.47
C GLN A 195 24.39 -26.76 15.17
N GLY A 196 24.09 -25.53 14.70
CA GLY A 196 23.28 -25.35 13.50
C GLY A 196 23.98 -25.85 12.23
N GLU A 197 25.30 -25.72 12.17
CA GLU A 197 26.13 -26.28 11.10
C GLU A 197 26.14 -27.80 11.15
N ASN A 198 26.30 -28.38 12.36
CA ASN A 198 26.23 -29.83 12.56
C ASN A 198 24.89 -30.39 12.09
N ASP A 199 23.77 -29.77 12.49
CA ASP A 199 22.43 -30.18 12.10
C ASP A 199 22.23 -30.05 10.58
N PHE A 200 22.75 -28.98 9.98
CA PHE A 200 22.70 -28.78 8.53
C PHE A 200 23.42 -29.91 7.78
N ILE A 201 24.66 -30.23 8.17
CA ILE A 201 25.45 -31.33 7.56
C ILE A 201 24.73 -32.66 7.77
N THR A 202 24.31 -32.95 9.00
CA THR A 202 23.65 -34.20 9.40
C THR A 202 22.42 -34.49 8.54
N ASN A 203 21.58 -33.48 8.31
CA ASN A 203 20.36 -33.63 7.51
C ASN A 203 20.61 -33.94 6.03
N LYS A 204 21.88 -33.94 5.58
CA LYS A 204 22.29 -34.11 4.18
C LYS A 204 23.28 -35.27 3.97
N LEU A 205 23.66 -35.97 5.04
CA LEU A 205 24.47 -37.18 4.94
C LEU A 205 23.69 -38.29 4.26
N GLN A 206 24.38 -39.08 3.43
CA GLN A 206 23.83 -40.28 2.78
C GLN A 206 24.41 -41.58 3.37
N ALA A 207 25.54 -41.46 4.06
CA ALA A 207 26.23 -42.48 4.84
C ALA A 207 27.18 -41.78 5.82
N ASP A 208 27.83 -42.54 6.71
CA ASP A 208 28.82 -42.00 7.64
C ASP A 208 29.98 -41.37 6.86
N GLY A 209 30.54 -40.28 7.39
CA GLY A 209 31.42 -39.41 6.64
C GLY A 209 32.62 -38.92 7.44
N TRP A 210 33.79 -38.89 6.78
CA TRP A 210 34.96 -38.19 7.31
C TRP A 210 34.74 -36.69 7.41
N ILE A 211 35.26 -36.10 8.50
CA ILE A 211 35.33 -34.66 8.75
C ILE A 211 36.79 -34.23 9.00
N GLY A 212 37.02 -32.92 9.05
CA GLY A 212 38.34 -32.29 9.04
C GLY A 212 39.16 -32.37 10.32
N SER A 213 38.79 -33.21 11.27
CA SER A 213 39.42 -33.32 12.59
C SER A 213 40.38 -34.49 12.70
N SER A 214 41.45 -34.28 13.48
CA SER A 214 42.45 -35.32 13.79
C SER A 214 43.21 -34.96 15.07
N ASP A 215 43.66 -35.97 15.80
CA ASP A 215 44.65 -35.85 16.89
C ASP A 215 46.01 -36.49 16.54
N ASP A 216 46.26 -36.80 15.25
CA ASP A 216 47.56 -37.25 14.75
C ASP A 216 48.58 -36.10 14.80
N TYR A 217 49.71 -36.31 15.49
CA TYR A 217 50.70 -35.25 15.71
C TYR A 217 51.29 -34.67 14.40
N LYS A 218 51.38 -35.45 13.32
CA LYS A 218 51.91 -34.97 12.03
C LYS A 218 50.89 -34.07 11.35
N HIS A 219 49.62 -34.45 11.38
CA HIS A 219 48.54 -33.61 10.87
C HIS A 219 48.41 -32.31 11.68
N ILE A 220 48.52 -32.38 13.01
CA ILE A 220 48.51 -31.18 13.89
C ILE A 220 49.72 -30.28 13.63
N ASN A 221 50.93 -30.82 13.57
CA ASN A 221 52.13 -30.02 13.34
C ASN A 221 52.11 -29.35 11.96
N MET A 222 51.63 -30.06 10.94
CA MET A 222 51.40 -29.49 9.62
C MET A 222 50.27 -28.44 9.63
N ALA A 223 49.26 -28.63 10.47
CA ALA A 223 48.14 -27.69 10.61
C ALA A 223 48.57 -26.37 11.24
N THR A 224 49.30 -26.46 12.35
CA THR A 224 49.79 -25.34 13.14
C THR A 224 51.02 -24.65 12.55
N GLY A 225 51.74 -25.32 11.63
CA GLY A 225 52.99 -24.80 11.07
C GLY A 225 54.16 -24.83 12.06
N ALA A 226 54.03 -25.55 13.18
CA ALA A 226 55.01 -25.65 14.24
C ALA A 226 55.10 -27.08 14.79
N THR A 227 56.17 -27.39 15.53
CA THR A 227 56.28 -28.64 16.29
C THR A 227 55.47 -28.51 17.58
N THR A 228 54.14 -28.57 17.46
CA THR A 228 53.19 -28.50 18.59
C THR A 228 53.30 -29.73 19.47
N TYR A 229 53.45 -30.92 18.87
CA TYR A 229 53.67 -32.19 19.58
C TYR A 229 54.86 -32.95 18.99
N ALA A 230 55.68 -33.56 19.86
CA ALA A 230 56.88 -34.27 19.43
C ALA A 230 56.61 -35.68 18.86
N ASN A 231 55.49 -36.31 19.27
CA ASN A 231 55.10 -37.66 18.89
C ASN A 231 53.60 -37.88 19.15
N GLN A 232 53.07 -39.03 18.70
CA GLN A 232 51.65 -39.37 18.83
C GLN A 232 51.20 -39.42 20.29
N THR A 233 52.01 -39.99 21.18
CA THR A 233 51.69 -40.05 22.62
C THR A 233 51.44 -38.67 23.24
N ALA A 234 52.10 -37.63 22.73
CA ALA A 234 51.94 -36.27 23.22
C ALA A 234 50.71 -35.56 22.64
N SER A 235 50.24 -35.93 21.44
CA SER A 235 49.05 -35.34 20.81
C SER A 235 47.76 -36.06 21.15
N GLU A 236 47.84 -37.30 21.61
CA GLU A 236 46.69 -38.17 21.86
C GLU A 236 45.62 -37.49 22.75
N GLY A 237 44.38 -37.50 22.27
CA GLY A 237 43.25 -36.86 22.98
C GLY A 237 43.19 -35.33 22.84
N HIS A 238 44.14 -34.70 22.14
CA HIS A 238 44.10 -33.28 21.77
C HIS A 238 43.66 -33.15 20.30
N TRP A 239 42.38 -32.84 20.10
CA TRP A 239 41.74 -32.82 18.79
C TRP A 239 41.79 -31.45 18.14
N TYR A 240 42.26 -31.42 16.89
CA TYR A 240 42.40 -30.21 16.09
C TYR A 240 41.59 -30.29 14.82
N TRP A 241 41.08 -29.14 14.38
CA TRP A 241 40.75 -28.95 12.98
C TRP A 241 42.06 -28.85 12.20
N VAL A 242 42.26 -29.73 11.23
CA VAL A 242 43.50 -29.84 10.44
C VAL A 242 43.31 -29.51 8.95
N THR A 243 42.11 -29.05 8.62
CA THR A 243 41.68 -28.58 7.29
C THR A 243 40.91 -27.26 7.43
N GLY A 244 40.62 -26.61 6.30
CA GLY A 244 39.79 -25.41 6.25
C GLY A 244 40.42 -24.15 6.84
N PRO A 245 39.62 -23.07 6.95
CA PRO A 245 39.99 -21.82 7.61
C PRO A 245 40.38 -22.00 9.09
N GLU A 246 39.81 -23.01 9.75
CA GLU A 246 40.01 -23.35 11.16
C GLU A 246 41.28 -24.21 11.40
N LYS A 247 42.01 -24.55 10.33
CA LYS A 247 43.23 -25.36 10.39
C LYS A 247 44.21 -24.85 11.47
N GLY A 248 44.61 -25.76 12.36
CA GLY A 248 45.52 -25.50 13.47
C GLY A 248 44.81 -25.16 14.78
N THR A 249 43.48 -25.15 14.80
CA THR A 249 42.68 -24.83 16.00
C THR A 249 42.41 -26.09 16.82
N ASN A 250 42.82 -26.08 18.10
CA ASN A 250 42.43 -27.09 19.09
C ASN A 250 40.96 -26.83 19.49
N PHE A 251 40.07 -27.79 19.27
CA PHE A 251 38.63 -27.63 19.56
C PHE A 251 38.14 -28.56 20.66
N SER A 252 38.83 -29.66 20.93
CA SER A 252 38.43 -30.63 21.95
C SER A 252 39.65 -31.25 22.59
N ASN A 253 39.61 -31.39 23.91
CA ASN A 253 40.63 -32.12 24.67
C ASN A 253 39.94 -33.20 25.50
N THR A 254 40.55 -34.36 25.62
CA THR A 254 40.17 -35.30 26.68
C THR A 254 40.75 -34.79 28.00
N ASN A 255 40.07 -35.04 29.12
CA ASN A 255 40.58 -34.69 30.44
C ASN A 255 41.68 -35.67 30.89
N TYR A 256 42.77 -35.69 30.13
CA TYR A 256 44.02 -36.36 30.48
C TYR A 256 44.76 -35.50 31.51
N GLY A 257 44.23 -35.45 32.73
CA GLY A 257 45.05 -35.09 33.87
C GLY A 257 46.26 -36.01 33.87
N ASN A 258 47.47 -35.44 33.91
CA ASN A 258 48.78 -36.09 34.03
C ASN A 258 48.77 -37.23 35.06
N SER A 259 48.25 -38.40 34.67
CA SER A 259 48.15 -39.56 35.51
C SER A 259 48.76 -40.69 34.71
N ASN A 260 49.94 -41.11 35.15
CA ASN A 260 50.67 -42.30 34.70
C ASN A 260 49.91 -43.60 35.02
N ASN A 261 48.58 -43.57 35.11
CA ASN A 261 47.77 -44.69 35.52
C ASN A 261 47.08 -45.29 34.29
N PHE A 262 47.74 -46.30 33.74
CA PHE A 262 47.38 -47.01 32.52
C PHE A 262 46.01 -47.76 32.57
N TYR A 263 45.29 -47.70 33.70
CA TYR A 263 44.12 -48.54 33.99
C TYR A 263 42.81 -47.78 34.27
N ASN A 264 42.77 -46.44 34.20
CA ASN A 264 41.53 -45.68 34.49
C ASN A 264 41.17 -44.70 33.37
N TYR A 265 41.01 -45.31 32.21
CA TYR A 265 40.91 -44.67 30.91
C TYR A 265 39.44 -44.44 30.52
N ASP A 266 38.56 -45.39 30.81
CA ASP A 266 37.22 -45.51 30.23
C ASP A 266 36.15 -44.50 30.72
N ASN A 267 36.53 -43.38 31.38
CA ASN A 267 35.59 -42.50 32.09
C ASN A 267 35.88 -40.99 31.99
N LYS A 268 36.65 -40.52 31.01
CA LYS A 268 36.96 -39.08 30.86
C LYS A 268 36.23 -38.49 29.64
N ALA A 269 35.14 -37.78 29.89
CA ALA A 269 34.39 -37.08 28.85
C ALA A 269 35.25 -36.03 28.11
N PRO A 270 35.05 -35.84 26.80
CA PRO A 270 35.70 -34.77 26.05
C PRO A 270 35.26 -33.40 26.59
N ILE A 271 36.19 -32.45 26.54
CA ILE A 271 35.99 -31.07 26.96
C ILE A 271 36.23 -30.17 25.75
N ALA A 272 35.29 -29.27 25.50
CA ALA A 272 35.43 -28.20 24.53
C ALA A 272 36.64 -27.32 24.89
N ALA A 273 37.61 -27.23 23.99
CA ALA A 273 38.71 -26.29 24.13
C ALA A 273 38.18 -24.87 23.93
N ASN A 274 38.49 -23.95 24.84
CA ASN A 274 38.10 -22.53 24.73
C ASN A 274 36.60 -22.29 24.44
N GLY A 275 35.71 -23.18 24.92
CA GLY A 275 34.27 -23.08 24.68
C GLY A 275 33.83 -23.37 23.24
N MET A 276 34.69 -23.99 22.44
CA MET A 276 34.36 -24.39 21.07
C MET A 276 33.27 -25.47 21.02
N PHE A 277 32.62 -25.58 19.87
CA PHE A 277 31.59 -26.58 19.65
C PHE A 277 32.20 -27.99 19.58
N ILE A 278 31.60 -28.93 20.32
CA ILE A 278 31.90 -30.36 20.25
C ILE A 278 30.60 -31.14 20.16
N ASN A 279 30.58 -32.24 19.40
CA ASN A 279 29.41 -33.10 19.30
C ASN A 279 29.74 -34.60 19.29
N TRP A 280 30.77 -34.99 20.04
CA TRP A 280 31.12 -36.40 20.24
C TRP A 280 29.93 -37.24 20.70
N ASN A 281 29.87 -38.48 20.23
CA ASN A 281 28.93 -39.48 20.71
C ASN A 281 29.23 -39.84 22.18
N SER A 282 28.29 -40.50 22.86
CA SER A 282 28.52 -40.96 24.23
C SER A 282 29.74 -41.87 24.28
N SER A 283 30.65 -41.57 25.21
CA SER A 283 31.93 -42.27 25.40
C SER A 283 33.00 -42.02 24.34
N GLU A 284 32.75 -41.15 23.36
CA GLU A 284 33.75 -40.72 22.37
C GLU A 284 34.44 -39.40 22.77
N PRO A 285 35.68 -39.15 22.33
CA PRO A 285 36.55 -40.08 21.61
C PRO A 285 37.14 -41.15 22.55
N ASN A 286 37.13 -42.42 22.14
CA ASN A 286 37.39 -43.55 23.03
C ASN A 286 38.78 -44.19 22.86
N ASN A 287 39.53 -43.91 21.79
CA ASN A 287 40.79 -44.60 21.51
C ASN A 287 42.04 -43.77 21.83
N TYR A 288 42.05 -43.08 22.96
CA TYR A 288 43.19 -42.28 23.46
C TYR A 288 44.39 -43.11 23.98
N LYS A 289 44.52 -44.41 23.66
CA LYS A 289 45.47 -45.32 24.32
C LYS A 289 46.90 -45.10 23.84
N ALA A 290 47.64 -44.27 24.57
CA ALA A 290 49.09 -44.12 24.45
C ALA A 290 49.82 -45.48 24.34
N GLY A 291 50.36 -45.79 23.15
CA GLY A 291 51.22 -46.95 22.90
C GLY A 291 50.60 -48.10 22.09
N VAL A 292 49.34 -47.98 21.65
CA VAL A 292 48.74 -48.94 20.69
C VAL A 292 48.90 -48.39 19.27
N TRP A 293 49.56 -49.15 18.39
CA TRP A 293 50.05 -48.71 17.07
C TRP A 293 48.98 -48.56 15.97
N ASN A 294 47.68 -48.59 16.32
CA ASN A 294 46.56 -48.48 15.39
C ASN A 294 45.47 -47.50 15.89
N GLY A 295 45.91 -46.31 16.32
CA GLY A 295 45.05 -45.28 16.90
C GLY A 295 43.93 -44.81 15.97
N GLU A 296 42.78 -44.48 16.57
CA GLU A 296 41.66 -43.87 15.89
C GLU A 296 41.88 -42.36 15.89
N ASN A 297 42.72 -41.88 14.97
CA ASN A 297 43.19 -40.49 14.99
C ASN A 297 42.46 -39.57 14.02
N SER A 298 41.28 -39.95 13.55
CA SER A 298 40.53 -39.25 12.50
C SER A 298 39.05 -39.14 12.87
N GLY A 299 38.48 -37.95 12.75
CA GLY A 299 37.08 -37.74 13.12
C GLY A 299 36.11 -38.12 12.00
N GLU A 300 35.02 -38.77 12.37
CA GLU A 300 33.85 -39.03 11.52
C GLU A 300 32.57 -38.40 12.11
N ILE A 301 31.54 -38.29 11.27
CA ILE A 301 30.17 -37.93 11.66
C ILE A 301 29.18 -39.04 11.22
N TYR A 302 28.32 -39.45 12.16
CA TYR A 302 27.33 -40.49 11.91
C TYR A 302 26.13 -40.00 11.12
N SER A 303 25.71 -40.80 10.15
CA SER A 303 24.48 -40.64 9.38
C SER A 303 23.28 -41.38 10.00
N SER A 304 23.53 -42.45 10.75
CA SER A 304 22.49 -43.30 11.35
C SER A 304 22.87 -43.75 12.77
N GLY A 305 21.90 -44.20 13.56
CA GLY A 305 22.12 -44.56 14.96
C GLY A 305 22.30 -43.30 15.83
N ALA A 306 23.54 -42.99 16.22
CA ALA A 306 23.89 -41.75 16.91
C ALA A 306 24.00 -40.58 15.90
N THR A 307 22.97 -40.39 15.06
CA THR A 307 22.95 -39.46 13.94
C THR A 307 23.42 -38.06 14.32
N GLY A 308 24.38 -37.54 13.56
CA GLY A 308 25.00 -36.23 13.74
C GLY A 308 26.05 -36.16 14.84
N LYS A 309 26.24 -37.22 15.63
CA LYS A 309 27.33 -37.31 16.61
C LYS A 309 28.64 -37.71 15.96
N TRP A 310 29.74 -37.37 16.62
CA TRP A 310 31.10 -37.64 16.13
C TRP A 310 31.72 -38.84 16.81
N ASN A 311 32.60 -39.52 16.09
CA ASN A 311 33.39 -40.63 16.56
C ASN A 311 34.84 -40.46 16.08
N ASP A 312 35.80 -40.94 16.87
CA ASP A 312 37.16 -41.13 16.43
C ASP A 312 37.28 -42.50 15.75
N LEU A 313 37.90 -42.56 14.58
CA LEU A 313 38.00 -43.80 13.81
C LEU A 313 39.38 -43.96 13.17
N ASP A 314 39.79 -45.21 12.96
CA ASP A 314 41.06 -45.54 12.30
C ASP A 314 41.03 -44.96 10.89
N SER A 315 42.02 -44.11 10.59
CA SER A 315 42.17 -43.38 9.34
C SER A 315 42.16 -44.26 8.09
N THR A 316 42.39 -45.57 8.21
CA THR A 316 42.38 -46.55 7.12
C THR A 316 40.97 -47.05 6.76
N ASN A 317 39.96 -46.79 7.59
CA ASN A 317 38.58 -47.15 7.30
C ASN A 317 38.04 -46.49 6.05
N SER A 318 37.03 -47.12 5.45
CA SER A 318 36.51 -46.75 4.13
C SER A 318 35.13 -46.10 4.23
N LEU A 319 35.09 -44.77 4.32
CA LEU A 319 33.86 -43.98 4.43
C LEU A 319 33.67 -43.00 3.26
N GLY A 320 32.46 -42.43 3.17
CA GLY A 320 32.25 -41.18 2.44
C GLY A 320 32.91 -40.01 3.17
N PHE A 321 32.73 -38.78 2.67
CA PHE A 321 33.28 -37.60 3.34
C PHE A 321 32.49 -36.33 3.05
N VAL A 322 32.54 -35.39 3.99
CA VAL A 322 31.91 -34.08 3.85
C VAL A 322 32.97 -33.09 3.38
N VAL A 323 32.73 -32.48 2.22
CA VAL A 323 33.54 -31.37 1.69
C VAL A 323 32.84 -30.07 2.03
N GLU A 324 33.59 -29.13 2.54
CA GLU A 324 33.19 -27.75 2.76
C GLU A 324 33.96 -26.83 1.82
N TYR A 325 33.32 -25.76 1.36
CA TYR A 325 33.89 -24.74 0.49
C TYR A 325 33.54 -23.36 1.04
N GLY A 326 34.53 -22.47 1.12
CA GLY A 326 34.37 -21.11 1.63
C GLY A 326 35.41 -20.72 2.67
N GLY A 327 35.60 -19.42 2.89
CA GLY A 327 36.45 -18.90 3.96
C GLY A 327 37.97 -19.09 3.77
N MET A 328 38.43 -19.83 2.75
CA MET A 328 39.86 -20.03 2.53
C MET A 328 40.51 -18.76 1.97
N ALA A 329 41.78 -18.54 2.31
CA ALA A 329 42.54 -17.41 1.78
C ALA A 329 42.63 -17.50 0.25
N GLY A 330 42.15 -16.47 -0.44
CA GLY A 330 42.10 -16.41 -1.91
C GLY A 330 40.82 -16.95 -2.54
N ASP A 331 39.83 -17.38 -1.73
CA ASP A 331 38.52 -17.78 -2.25
C ASP A 331 37.79 -16.58 -2.90
N PRO A 332 37.20 -16.77 -4.09
CA PRO A 332 36.36 -15.73 -4.71
C PRO A 332 35.04 -15.55 -3.96
N SER A 333 34.51 -14.33 -3.94
CA SER A 333 33.12 -14.12 -3.52
C SER A 333 32.16 -14.62 -4.61
N ILE A 334 31.38 -15.65 -4.31
CA ILE A 334 30.41 -16.23 -5.26
C ILE A 334 28.98 -16.12 -4.76
N ALA A 335 28.03 -15.91 -5.67
CA ALA A 335 26.60 -15.92 -5.37
C ALA A 335 25.92 -17.11 -6.05
N LEU A 336 25.95 -18.29 -5.40
CA LEU A 336 25.32 -19.51 -5.94
C LEU A 336 23.81 -19.56 -5.76
N THR A 337 23.24 -18.58 -5.07
CA THR A 337 21.81 -18.52 -4.79
C THR A 337 21.22 -17.24 -5.33
N PHE A 338 20.15 -17.37 -6.10
CA PHE A 338 19.27 -16.27 -6.49
C PHE A 338 17.92 -16.45 -5.81
N THR A 339 17.41 -15.40 -5.15
CA THR A 339 16.12 -15.45 -4.47
C THR A 339 15.11 -14.52 -5.15
N ARG A 340 13.92 -15.05 -5.43
CA ARG A 340 12.79 -14.31 -5.98
C ARG A 340 11.71 -14.13 -4.92
N SER A 341 11.39 -12.88 -4.58
CA SER A 341 10.27 -12.57 -3.68
C SER A 341 8.94 -12.66 -4.41
N ILE A 342 7.93 -13.23 -3.75
CA ILE A 342 6.56 -13.38 -4.23
C ILE A 342 5.61 -12.71 -3.24
N GLN A 343 4.79 -11.78 -3.72
CA GLN A 343 3.78 -11.09 -2.91
C GLN A 343 2.37 -11.47 -3.37
N TYR A 344 1.55 -11.91 -2.42
CA TYR A 344 0.18 -12.33 -2.64
C TYR A 344 -0.76 -11.13 -2.48
N VAL A 345 -1.35 -10.68 -3.58
CA VAL A 345 -2.23 -9.51 -3.64
C VAL A 345 -3.67 -9.97 -3.83
N ALA A 346 -4.45 -9.94 -2.75
CA ALA A 346 -5.86 -10.33 -2.78
C ALA A 346 -6.68 -9.41 -3.70
N VAL A 347 -7.64 -10.01 -4.40
CA VAL A 347 -8.66 -9.27 -5.13
C VAL A 347 -9.63 -8.69 -4.12
N ALA A 348 -9.74 -7.36 -4.07
CA ALA A 348 -10.68 -6.68 -3.20
C ALA A 348 -11.34 -5.52 -3.94
N VAL A 349 -12.56 -5.21 -3.51
CA VAL A 349 -13.30 -4.01 -3.91
C VAL A 349 -13.56 -3.26 -2.61
N ASN A 350 -13.19 -1.98 -2.57
CA ASN A 350 -13.44 -1.12 -1.42
C ASN A 350 -14.06 0.17 -1.91
N GLY A 351 -14.83 0.85 -1.07
CA GLY A 351 -15.25 2.23 -1.32
C GLY A 351 -15.37 2.96 0.01
N SER A 352 -15.47 4.28 -0.07
CA SER A 352 -15.49 5.17 1.09
C SER A 352 -16.65 6.15 1.05
N LYS A 353 -17.60 5.94 0.13
CA LYS A 353 -18.77 6.82 0.03
C LYS A 353 -19.67 6.65 1.26
N PRO A 354 -20.06 7.76 1.93
CA PRO A 354 -20.98 7.70 3.06
C PRO A 354 -22.35 7.14 2.65
N ASN A 355 -22.96 6.35 3.55
CA ASN A 355 -24.33 5.84 3.43
C ASN A 355 -25.35 6.97 3.67
N SER A 356 -25.44 7.96 2.77
CA SER A 356 -26.47 9.00 2.87
C SER A 356 -26.75 9.60 1.49
N ARG A 357 -27.51 8.88 0.68
CA ARG A 357 -27.99 9.40 -0.59
C ARG A 357 -29.51 9.47 -0.58
N TYR A 358 -30.06 10.66 -0.34
CA TYR A 358 -31.46 10.98 -0.60
C TYR A 358 -31.64 11.20 -2.11
N VAL A 359 -32.21 10.23 -2.83
CA VAL A 359 -32.50 10.38 -4.26
C VAL A 359 -33.97 10.70 -4.45
N THR A 360 -34.27 11.95 -4.81
CA THR A 360 -35.60 12.39 -5.27
C THR A 360 -36.10 11.47 -6.39
N ALA A 361 -37.39 11.13 -6.39
CA ALA A 361 -37.95 10.26 -7.44
C ALA A 361 -37.71 10.86 -8.84
N GLY A 362 -37.15 10.08 -9.76
CA GLY A 362 -36.86 10.50 -11.12
C GLY A 362 -36.14 9.42 -11.94
N THR A 363 -36.35 9.43 -13.25
CA THR A 363 -35.76 8.47 -14.20
C THR A 363 -34.28 8.73 -14.53
N ALA A 364 -33.72 9.86 -14.06
CA ALA A 364 -32.35 10.24 -14.31
C ALA A 364 -31.37 9.22 -13.70
N ARG A 365 -30.42 8.75 -14.52
CA ARG A 365 -29.36 7.85 -14.07
C ARG A 365 -28.35 8.57 -13.19
N GLN A 366 -27.85 7.85 -12.22
CA GLN A 366 -27.09 8.41 -11.12
C GLN A 366 -25.87 7.54 -10.82
N THR A 367 -24.68 8.12 -10.81
CA THR A 367 -23.44 7.38 -10.48
C THR A 367 -23.46 6.89 -9.04
N MET A 368 -23.08 5.64 -8.85
CA MET A 368 -23.17 4.94 -7.57
C MET A 368 -22.07 5.35 -6.60
N ASP A 369 -20.80 5.10 -6.93
CA ASP A 369 -19.68 5.43 -6.06
C ASP A 369 -18.39 5.62 -6.86
N THR A 370 -17.94 6.87 -6.95
CA THR A 370 -16.71 7.26 -7.64
C THR A 370 -15.45 7.02 -6.81
N THR A 371 -15.59 6.69 -5.53
CA THR A 371 -14.48 6.41 -4.60
C THR A 371 -14.02 4.96 -4.64
N ILE A 372 -14.75 4.07 -5.33
CA ILE A 372 -14.43 2.64 -5.39
C ILE A 372 -12.97 2.43 -5.79
N THR A 373 -12.25 1.58 -5.07
CA THR A 373 -10.91 1.10 -5.40
C THR A 373 -10.94 -0.40 -5.59
N VAL A 374 -10.10 -0.89 -6.50
CA VAL A 374 -9.97 -2.33 -6.77
C VAL A 374 -8.51 -2.73 -6.64
N THR A 375 -8.24 -3.76 -5.84
CA THR A 375 -6.92 -4.39 -5.74
C THR A 375 -6.93 -5.75 -6.42
N GLY A 376 -5.74 -6.22 -6.80
CA GLY A 376 -5.54 -7.49 -7.49
C GLY A 376 -4.53 -7.33 -8.62
N VAL A 377 -3.98 -8.45 -9.10
CA VAL A 377 -3.01 -8.47 -10.19
C VAL A 377 -3.43 -9.42 -11.31
N GLY A 378 -2.97 -9.12 -12.53
CA GLY A 378 -3.39 -9.84 -13.73
C GLY A 378 -4.82 -9.50 -14.15
N SER A 379 -5.38 -10.36 -15.00
CA SER A 379 -6.75 -10.22 -15.52
C SER A 379 -7.75 -10.96 -14.63
N ILE A 380 -8.82 -10.28 -14.24
CA ILE A 380 -9.88 -10.80 -13.37
C ILE A 380 -11.13 -11.02 -14.21
N GLY A 381 -11.73 -12.22 -14.14
CA GLY A 381 -12.74 -12.68 -15.09
C GLY A 381 -14.20 -12.71 -14.64
N THR A 382 -14.49 -12.58 -13.34
CA THR A 382 -15.87 -12.56 -12.83
C THR A 382 -16.12 -11.27 -12.07
N ALA A 383 -17.17 -10.54 -12.45
CA ALA A 383 -17.61 -9.34 -11.76
C ALA A 383 -19.13 -9.22 -11.84
N SER A 384 -19.74 -8.61 -10.83
CA SER A 384 -21.17 -8.26 -10.87
C SER A 384 -21.46 -7.04 -9.99
N VAL A 385 -22.56 -6.36 -10.30
CA VAL A 385 -23.18 -5.37 -9.42
C VAL A 385 -24.63 -5.77 -9.22
N LYS A 386 -25.07 -5.91 -7.97
CA LYS A 386 -26.41 -6.43 -7.65
C LYS A 386 -27.20 -5.46 -6.78
N ILE A 387 -28.47 -5.25 -7.15
CA ILE A 387 -29.48 -4.65 -6.30
C ILE A 387 -30.08 -5.74 -5.40
N ASN A 388 -29.80 -5.71 -4.10
CA ASN A 388 -30.24 -6.77 -3.17
C ASN A 388 -31.74 -6.68 -2.82
N ASN A 389 -32.25 -5.46 -2.62
CA ASN A 389 -33.66 -5.22 -2.28
C ASN A 389 -34.45 -4.72 -3.48
N LEU A 390 -34.33 -5.42 -4.62
CA LEU A 390 -34.87 -5.01 -5.91
C LEU A 390 -36.37 -4.70 -5.86
N VAL A 391 -36.78 -3.61 -6.50
CA VAL A 391 -38.17 -3.29 -6.80
C VAL A 391 -38.34 -3.10 -8.29
N ALA A 392 -39.50 -3.50 -8.82
CA ALA A 392 -39.82 -3.33 -10.23
C ALA A 392 -39.57 -1.87 -10.69
N GLY A 393 -38.89 -1.71 -11.83
CA GLY A 393 -38.49 -0.40 -12.36
C GLY A 393 -37.11 0.09 -11.93
N ASP A 394 -36.40 -0.63 -11.06
CA ASP A 394 -34.99 -0.39 -10.79
C ASP A 394 -34.10 -0.91 -11.93
N THR A 395 -33.09 -0.14 -12.33
CA THR A 395 -32.10 -0.57 -13.33
C THR A 395 -30.68 -0.16 -12.97
N LEU A 396 -29.71 -0.99 -13.36
CA LEU A 396 -28.29 -0.65 -13.40
C LEU A 396 -27.83 -0.52 -14.85
N SER A 397 -26.87 0.36 -15.10
CA SER A 397 -26.19 0.49 -16.39
C SER A 397 -24.72 0.80 -16.21
N THR A 398 -23.93 0.40 -17.19
CA THR A 398 -22.50 0.72 -17.28
C THR A 398 -22.29 1.99 -18.09
N GLY A 399 -21.11 2.59 -17.94
CA GLY A 399 -20.53 3.45 -18.97
C GLY A 399 -19.86 2.62 -20.09
N THR A 400 -18.89 3.24 -20.77
CA THR A 400 -18.06 2.56 -21.76
C THR A 400 -17.26 1.41 -21.13
N LEU A 401 -17.27 0.25 -21.78
CA LEU A 401 -16.53 -0.93 -21.34
C LEU A 401 -15.22 -1.09 -22.11
N PRO A 402 -14.15 -1.60 -21.48
CA PRO A 402 -12.93 -2.02 -22.17
C PRO A 402 -13.22 -3.10 -23.23
N ASN A 403 -12.35 -3.20 -24.24
CA ASN A 403 -12.48 -4.21 -25.28
C ASN A 403 -12.45 -5.62 -24.68
N GLY A 404 -13.36 -6.50 -25.12
CA GLY A 404 -13.51 -7.86 -24.61
C GLY A 404 -14.29 -8.00 -23.29
N VAL A 405 -14.80 -6.90 -22.71
CA VAL A 405 -15.73 -6.94 -21.57
C VAL A 405 -17.14 -6.59 -22.03
N THR A 406 -18.13 -7.40 -21.68
CA THR A 406 -19.55 -7.09 -21.90
C THR A 406 -20.33 -7.14 -20.59
N ALA A 407 -21.50 -6.52 -20.56
CA ALA A 407 -22.36 -6.49 -19.38
C ALA A 407 -23.82 -6.74 -19.76
N ALA A 408 -24.54 -7.47 -18.90
CA ALA A 408 -25.95 -7.77 -19.07
C ALA A 408 -26.70 -7.55 -17.76
N TYR A 409 -27.74 -6.72 -17.80
CA TYR A 409 -28.64 -6.48 -16.67
C TYR A 409 -29.83 -7.43 -16.72
N ASN A 410 -30.08 -8.14 -15.62
CA ASN A 410 -31.27 -8.96 -15.44
C ASN A 410 -32.28 -8.23 -14.54
N ALA A 411 -33.35 -7.71 -15.14
CA ALA A 411 -34.39 -6.96 -14.43
C ALA A 411 -35.20 -7.79 -13.42
N ALA A 412 -35.18 -9.12 -13.50
CA ALA A 412 -35.86 -9.99 -12.55
C ALA A 412 -35.03 -10.22 -11.28
N THR A 413 -33.70 -10.20 -11.38
CA THR A 413 -32.78 -10.47 -10.25
C THR A 413 -32.05 -9.24 -9.74
N GLY A 414 -32.07 -8.13 -10.48
CA GLY A 414 -31.35 -6.90 -10.14
C GLY A 414 -29.85 -7.01 -10.33
N ALA A 415 -29.37 -8.06 -10.99
CA ALA A 415 -27.95 -8.31 -11.20
C ALA A 415 -27.50 -7.78 -12.56
N LEU A 416 -26.48 -6.94 -12.54
CA LEU A 416 -25.66 -6.56 -13.69
C LEU A 416 -24.42 -7.44 -13.69
N THR A 417 -24.38 -8.43 -14.58
CA THR A 417 -23.29 -9.41 -14.67
C THR A 417 -22.36 -9.03 -15.80
N PHE A 418 -21.05 -9.10 -15.55
CA PHE A 418 -20.04 -8.86 -16.56
C PHE A 418 -19.44 -10.18 -17.07
N THR A 419 -19.11 -10.23 -18.35
CA THR A 419 -18.35 -11.33 -18.96
C THR A 419 -17.10 -10.79 -19.63
N GLY A 420 -16.05 -11.60 -19.67
CA GLY A 420 -14.71 -11.19 -20.13
C GLY A 420 -13.75 -10.92 -18.97
N THR A 421 -12.52 -10.54 -19.29
CA THR A 421 -11.47 -10.31 -18.29
C THR A 421 -10.92 -8.90 -18.38
N ALA A 422 -10.65 -8.27 -17.24
CA ALA A 422 -10.01 -6.96 -17.19
C ALA A 422 -9.04 -6.84 -16.00
N THR A 423 -8.12 -5.88 -16.09
CA THR A 423 -7.18 -5.55 -14.99
C THR A 423 -7.91 -4.88 -13.82
N ALA A 424 -7.31 -4.87 -12.63
CA ALA A 424 -7.86 -4.19 -11.45
C ALA A 424 -8.21 -2.71 -11.72
N THR A 425 -7.33 -1.96 -12.41
CA THR A 425 -7.57 -0.55 -12.78
C THR A 425 -8.76 -0.36 -13.73
N GLN A 426 -8.95 -1.30 -14.67
CA GLN A 426 -10.09 -1.29 -15.57
C GLN A 426 -11.39 -1.61 -14.82
N TRP A 427 -11.39 -2.61 -13.93
CA TRP A 427 -12.54 -2.91 -13.07
C TRP A 427 -12.89 -1.73 -12.15
N GLN A 428 -11.89 -1.05 -11.60
CA GLN A 428 -12.09 0.17 -10.83
C GLN A 428 -12.82 1.24 -11.66
N THR A 429 -12.38 1.47 -12.90
CA THR A 429 -13.03 2.41 -13.82
C THR A 429 -14.47 1.98 -14.15
N ILE A 430 -14.70 0.70 -14.40
CA ILE A 430 -16.05 0.16 -14.67
C ILE A 430 -16.97 0.42 -13.48
N PHE A 431 -16.56 0.02 -12.27
CA PHE A 431 -17.37 0.17 -11.06
C PHE A 431 -17.66 1.63 -10.70
N ARG A 432 -16.69 2.53 -10.87
CA ARG A 432 -16.88 3.98 -10.68
C ARG A 432 -17.89 4.60 -11.64
N ASN A 433 -18.15 3.97 -12.78
CA ASN A 433 -19.08 4.44 -13.80
C ASN A 433 -20.42 3.70 -13.80
N ILE A 434 -20.68 2.85 -12.80
CA ILE A 434 -21.99 2.22 -12.67
C ILE A 434 -23.01 3.26 -12.25
N THR A 435 -24.12 3.26 -12.99
CA THR A 435 -25.24 4.15 -12.74
C THR A 435 -26.48 3.35 -12.38
N TYR A 436 -27.26 3.91 -11.46
CA TYR A 436 -28.56 3.40 -11.06
C TYR A 436 -29.66 4.37 -11.50
N SER A 437 -30.82 3.84 -11.86
CA SER A 437 -32.05 4.62 -12.01
C SER A 437 -33.27 3.82 -11.52
N ARG A 438 -34.34 4.55 -11.20
CA ARG A 438 -35.63 3.98 -10.82
C ARG A 438 -36.77 4.69 -11.53
N SER A 439 -37.82 3.94 -11.88
CA SER A 439 -39.10 4.49 -12.35
C SER A 439 -40.25 4.29 -11.36
N ASN A 440 -39.97 3.75 -10.17
CA ASN A 440 -40.94 3.54 -9.10
C ASN A 440 -40.86 4.62 -8.00
N ALA A 441 -41.97 4.84 -7.29
CA ALA A 441 -42.08 5.76 -6.16
C ALA A 441 -41.81 5.08 -4.79
N SER A 442 -41.17 3.91 -4.78
CA SER A 442 -40.94 3.14 -3.55
C SER A 442 -39.97 3.87 -2.59
N THR A 443 -40.24 3.78 -1.29
CA THR A 443 -39.36 4.25 -0.20
C THR A 443 -38.47 3.14 0.35
N THR A 444 -38.63 1.90 -0.15
CA THR A 444 -37.83 0.76 0.30
C THR A 444 -36.34 1.07 0.05
N THR A 445 -35.49 0.88 1.05
CA THR A 445 -34.03 1.07 0.93
C THR A 445 -33.45 0.04 -0.05
N ARG A 446 -32.55 0.47 -0.95
CA ARG A 446 -31.78 -0.45 -1.81
C ARG A 446 -30.39 -0.64 -1.24
N SER A 447 -29.89 -1.85 -1.35
CA SER A 447 -28.49 -2.16 -1.08
C SER A 447 -27.85 -2.62 -2.37
N ILE A 448 -26.76 -1.98 -2.78
CA ILE A 448 -26.02 -2.26 -4.01
C ILE A 448 -24.70 -2.91 -3.65
N THR A 449 -24.50 -4.15 -4.08
CA THR A 449 -23.25 -4.90 -3.86
C THR A 449 -22.44 -4.95 -5.14
N PHE A 450 -21.21 -4.45 -5.08
CA PHE A 450 -20.17 -4.65 -6.09
C PHE A 450 -19.39 -5.90 -5.70
N ALA A 451 -19.27 -6.85 -6.62
CA ALA A 451 -18.53 -8.07 -6.39
C ALA A 451 -17.54 -8.32 -7.53
N LEU A 452 -16.34 -8.75 -7.17
CA LEU A 452 -15.24 -9.05 -8.08
C LEU A 452 -14.52 -10.33 -7.63
N GLY A 453 -14.35 -11.27 -8.55
CA GLY A 453 -13.86 -12.60 -8.22
C GLY A 453 -14.85 -13.38 -7.35
N THR A 454 -14.32 -14.31 -6.56
CA THR A 454 -15.09 -15.13 -5.60
C THR A 454 -15.07 -14.57 -4.17
N THR A 455 -14.25 -13.56 -3.89
CA THR A 455 -13.96 -13.10 -2.52
C THR A 455 -14.05 -11.58 -2.32
N GLY A 456 -13.91 -10.76 -3.37
CA GLY A 456 -13.99 -9.31 -3.25
C GLY A 456 -15.42 -8.82 -3.31
N SER A 457 -15.96 -8.23 -2.24
CA SER A 457 -17.25 -7.55 -2.28
C SER A 457 -17.29 -6.26 -1.45
N TYR A 458 -18.05 -5.29 -1.93
CA TYR A 458 -18.31 -4.03 -1.27
C TYR A 458 -19.79 -3.68 -1.42
N THR A 459 -20.46 -3.34 -0.32
CA THR A 459 -21.90 -3.08 -0.31
C THR A 459 -22.19 -1.67 0.17
N LEU A 460 -23.03 -0.97 -0.60
CA LEU A 460 -23.54 0.36 -0.32
C LEU A 460 -25.03 0.30 0.00
N ASN A 461 -25.48 1.08 0.97
CA ASN A 461 -26.91 1.25 1.26
C ASN A 461 -27.39 2.62 0.78
N GLU A 462 -28.42 2.64 -0.07
CA GLU A 462 -29.07 3.85 -0.59
C GLU A 462 -30.47 4.05 0.02
N PHE A 463 -30.70 5.24 0.59
CA PHE A 463 -31.93 5.61 1.30
C PHE A 463 -32.83 6.50 0.44
N PHE A 464 -34.02 6.04 0.06
CA PHE A 464 -34.93 6.81 -0.79
C PHE A 464 -36.03 7.47 0.04
N THR A 465 -36.17 8.80 -0.06
CA THR A 465 -37.35 9.52 0.42
C THR A 465 -38.41 9.57 -0.69
N ALA A 466 -39.68 9.55 -0.28
CA ALA A 466 -40.79 9.80 -1.19
C ALA A 466 -40.67 11.24 -1.73
N ASN A 467 -41.09 11.44 -2.97
CA ASN A 467 -41.22 12.77 -3.54
C ASN A 467 -42.60 13.29 -3.14
N PRO A 468 -42.74 14.29 -2.25
CA PRO A 468 -44.03 14.93 -2.05
C PRO A 468 -44.43 15.55 -3.39
N LEU A 469 -45.62 15.18 -3.87
CA LEU A 469 -46.14 15.69 -5.13
C LEU A 469 -46.33 17.20 -4.97
N ALA A 470 -45.66 18.01 -5.79
CA ALA A 470 -45.82 19.47 -5.75
C ALA A 470 -47.30 19.85 -5.98
N LEU A 471 -47.90 20.57 -5.02
CA LEU A 471 -49.25 21.13 -5.15
C LEU A 471 -49.29 22.09 -6.35
N THR A 472 -50.35 22.04 -7.16
CA THR A 472 -50.55 22.99 -8.27
C THR A 472 -51.29 24.22 -7.77
N TRP A 473 -50.64 25.38 -7.82
CA TRP A 473 -51.25 26.68 -7.52
C TRP A 473 -52.21 27.08 -8.64
N VAL A 474 -53.46 27.40 -8.30
CA VAL A 474 -54.43 27.94 -9.26
C VAL A 474 -54.30 29.46 -9.34
N SER A 475 -54.19 30.15 -8.19
CA SER A 475 -53.93 31.59 -8.13
C SER A 475 -53.37 32.00 -6.76
N PHE A 476 -52.73 33.17 -6.71
CA PHE A 476 -52.39 33.89 -5.49
C PHE A 476 -52.26 35.37 -5.85
N ASP A 477 -53.15 36.21 -5.32
CA ASP A 477 -53.23 37.62 -5.67
C ASP A 477 -53.55 38.44 -4.42
N GLY A 478 -53.30 39.75 -4.49
CA GLY A 478 -53.43 40.64 -3.35
C GLY A 478 -53.78 42.06 -3.78
N ARG A 479 -54.57 42.76 -2.96
CA ARG A 479 -55.00 44.14 -3.21
C ARG A 479 -55.06 44.97 -1.94
N ALA A 480 -54.95 46.28 -2.09
CA ALA A 480 -55.09 47.24 -1.00
C ALA A 480 -56.57 47.56 -0.76
N VAL A 481 -57.04 47.45 0.49
CA VAL A 481 -58.39 47.81 0.91
C VAL A 481 -58.32 48.45 2.29
N ASN A 482 -58.78 49.71 2.44
CA ASN A 482 -58.81 50.44 3.72
C ASN A 482 -57.48 50.37 4.49
N GLU A 483 -56.38 50.71 3.82
CA GLU A 483 -55.01 50.64 4.36
C GLU A 483 -54.47 49.22 4.68
N ASN A 484 -55.24 48.17 4.42
CA ASN A 484 -54.86 46.78 4.67
C ASN A 484 -54.54 46.03 3.37
N ALA A 485 -53.83 44.91 3.45
CA ALA A 485 -53.57 44.03 2.33
C ALA A 485 -54.50 42.81 2.39
N GLU A 486 -55.43 42.72 1.45
CA GLU A 486 -56.31 41.56 1.28
C GLU A 486 -55.66 40.60 0.28
N LEU A 487 -55.36 39.38 0.72
CA LEU A 487 -54.75 38.31 -0.04
C LEU A 487 -55.79 37.23 -0.34
N THR A 488 -55.77 36.69 -1.55
CA THR A 488 -56.63 35.57 -1.95
C THR A 488 -55.81 34.54 -2.73
N TRP A 489 -56.06 33.26 -2.50
CA TRP A 489 -55.43 32.19 -3.29
C TRP A 489 -56.36 31.02 -3.52
N ALA A 490 -56.04 30.26 -4.56
CA ALA A 490 -56.72 29.03 -4.92
C ALA A 490 -55.70 27.93 -5.21
N THR A 491 -56.03 26.71 -4.81
CA THR A 491 -55.20 25.52 -4.94
C THR A 491 -55.99 24.41 -5.64
N ALA A 492 -55.26 23.56 -6.36
CA ALA A 492 -55.82 22.34 -6.94
C ALA A 492 -55.29 21.12 -6.20
N ASP A 493 -56.20 20.37 -5.58
CA ASP A 493 -56.01 19.07 -4.93
C ASP A 493 -54.94 19.03 -3.83
N GLU A 494 -55.32 19.44 -2.61
CA GLU A 494 -54.42 19.58 -1.44
C GLU A 494 -54.14 18.26 -0.70
N LYS A 495 -54.11 17.13 -1.40
CA LYS A 495 -54.07 15.78 -0.82
C LYS A 495 -52.92 15.53 0.17
N ASN A 496 -51.80 16.23 0.01
CA ASN A 496 -50.61 16.08 0.87
C ASN A 496 -50.27 17.35 1.67
N THR A 497 -51.10 18.40 1.58
CA THR A 497 -50.79 19.69 2.20
C THR A 497 -51.36 19.76 3.61
N ALA A 498 -50.53 20.18 4.56
CA ALA A 498 -50.92 20.42 5.95
C ALA A 498 -51.38 21.87 6.17
N THR A 499 -50.54 22.84 5.79
CA THR A 499 -50.78 24.26 6.09
C THR A 499 -50.23 25.20 5.01
N PHE A 500 -50.70 26.45 5.04
CA PHE A 500 -50.17 27.59 4.31
C PHE A 500 -49.70 28.65 5.31
N ASP A 501 -48.40 28.87 5.35
CA ASP A 501 -47.78 29.99 6.06
C ASP A 501 -47.81 31.22 5.14
N ILE A 502 -48.48 32.29 5.59
CA ILE A 502 -48.50 33.58 4.90
C ILE A 502 -47.30 34.37 5.39
N GLU A 503 -46.42 34.77 4.48
CA GLU A 503 -45.23 35.54 4.80
C GLU A 503 -45.27 36.93 4.15
N HIS A 504 -44.83 37.94 4.91
CA HIS A 504 -44.85 39.36 4.57
C HIS A 504 -43.43 39.93 4.59
N SER A 505 -43.17 40.91 3.73
CA SER A 505 -41.90 41.60 3.61
C SER A 505 -42.10 43.05 3.15
N THR A 506 -41.27 43.99 3.62
CA THR A 506 -41.26 45.38 3.16
C THR A 506 -40.16 45.68 2.14
N ASP A 507 -39.18 44.78 1.99
CA ASP A 507 -38.05 44.91 1.07
C ASP A 507 -38.11 43.91 -0.11
N GLY A 508 -39.02 42.94 -0.05
CA GLY A 508 -39.17 41.86 -1.03
C GLY A 508 -38.11 40.76 -0.92
N ALA A 509 -37.26 40.80 0.11
CA ALA A 509 -36.15 39.87 0.33
C ALA A 509 -36.25 39.15 1.68
N SER A 510 -36.54 39.89 2.75
CA SER A 510 -36.66 39.40 4.11
C SER A 510 -38.13 39.17 4.44
N PHE A 511 -38.54 37.92 4.51
CA PHE A 511 -39.93 37.52 4.73
C PHE A 511 -40.14 36.99 6.15
N GLU A 512 -41.15 37.51 6.82
CA GLU A 512 -41.59 37.09 8.15
C GLU A 512 -42.99 36.49 8.08
N ARG A 513 -43.25 35.45 8.87
CA ARG A 513 -44.55 34.78 8.88
C ARG A 513 -45.57 35.61 9.67
N VAL A 514 -46.67 35.98 9.03
CA VAL A 514 -47.76 36.77 9.63
C VAL A 514 -48.98 35.93 10.00
N ALA A 515 -49.18 34.78 9.35
CA ALA A 515 -50.25 33.85 9.69
C ALA A 515 -49.95 32.42 9.20
N THR A 516 -50.68 31.44 9.76
CA THR A 516 -50.70 30.05 9.29
C THR A 516 -52.15 29.62 9.16
N ILE A 517 -52.54 29.10 7.99
CA ILE A 517 -53.89 28.61 7.69
C ILE A 517 -53.82 27.13 7.35
N ALA A 518 -54.65 26.31 7.99
CA ALA A 518 -54.73 24.88 7.70
C ALA A 518 -55.35 24.63 6.31
N ALA A 519 -54.84 23.63 5.61
CA ALA A 519 -55.40 23.20 4.33
C ALA A 519 -56.78 22.54 4.52
N LYS A 520 -57.65 22.69 3.53
CA LYS A 520 -59.02 22.16 3.52
C LYS A 520 -59.08 20.73 2.97
N GLY A 521 -58.07 20.29 2.23
CA GLY A 521 -57.91 18.91 1.77
C GLY A 521 -58.22 18.70 0.28
N THR A 522 -58.60 17.48 -0.11
CA THR A 522 -58.78 17.08 -1.52
C THR A 522 -59.78 17.99 -2.27
N GLY A 523 -59.45 18.39 -3.50
CA GLY A 523 -60.28 19.23 -4.37
C GLY A 523 -59.76 20.65 -4.60
N ASN A 524 -60.52 21.47 -5.33
CA ASN A 524 -60.18 22.88 -5.55
C ASN A 524 -60.64 23.71 -4.36
N ASN A 525 -59.70 24.37 -3.68
CA ASN A 525 -59.98 25.18 -2.51
C ASN A 525 -59.60 26.64 -2.73
N THR A 526 -60.35 27.55 -2.11
CA THR A 526 -60.08 28.98 -2.10
C THR A 526 -59.93 29.48 -0.68
N TYR A 527 -59.12 30.53 -0.52
CA TYR A 527 -58.79 31.14 0.76
C TYR A 527 -58.66 32.65 0.62
N ASP A 528 -58.85 33.32 1.74
CA ASP A 528 -58.62 34.75 1.91
C ASP A 528 -57.91 35.02 3.24
N PHE A 529 -57.11 36.08 3.27
CA PHE A 529 -56.44 36.57 4.47
C PHE A 529 -56.27 38.08 4.36
N THR A 530 -56.57 38.82 5.43
CA THR A 530 -56.33 40.27 5.49
C THR A 530 -55.23 40.58 6.49
N ASP A 531 -54.14 41.16 6.00
CA ASP A 531 -53.10 41.74 6.84
C ASP A 531 -53.44 43.20 7.18
N ILE A 532 -53.63 43.47 8.47
CA ILE A 532 -53.94 44.80 9.01
C ILE A 532 -52.70 45.57 9.48
N ASN A 533 -51.53 44.92 9.54
CA ASN A 533 -50.28 45.50 10.03
C ASN A 533 -49.33 45.88 8.89
N THR A 534 -49.88 46.54 7.87
CA THR A 534 -49.14 46.90 6.66
C THR A 534 -48.21 48.10 6.87
N ALA A 535 -47.11 48.12 6.12
CA ALA A 535 -46.28 49.32 5.99
C ALA A 535 -46.90 50.29 4.97
N ASN A 536 -46.61 51.60 5.09
CA ASN A 536 -46.92 52.54 4.01
C ASN A 536 -46.01 52.26 2.81
N GLY A 537 -46.56 52.28 1.59
CA GLY A 537 -45.85 51.91 0.37
C GLY A 537 -45.91 50.42 0.05
N ALA A 538 -44.80 49.86 -0.41
CA ALA A 538 -44.75 48.49 -0.93
C ALA A 538 -44.76 47.43 0.17
N ASN A 539 -45.69 46.49 0.08
CA ASN A 539 -45.75 45.28 0.89
C ASN A 539 -45.70 44.05 -0.02
N TYR A 540 -44.85 43.08 0.29
CA TYR A 540 -44.63 41.88 -0.51
C TYR A 540 -45.12 40.67 0.28
N TYR A 541 -45.88 39.80 -0.37
CA TYR A 541 -46.43 38.59 0.24
C TYR A 541 -46.09 37.37 -0.57
N ARG A 542 -45.87 36.25 0.12
CA ARG A 542 -45.78 34.91 -0.48
C ARG A 542 -46.44 33.90 0.44
N LEU A 543 -46.86 32.78 -0.12
CA LEU A 543 -47.35 31.64 0.62
C LEU A 543 -46.25 30.59 0.68
N LYS A 544 -46.02 30.02 1.85
CA LYS A 544 -45.22 28.83 2.05
C LYS A 544 -46.17 27.68 2.37
N GLN A 545 -46.38 26.81 1.40
CA GLN A 545 -47.17 25.61 1.57
C GLN A 545 -46.32 24.55 2.25
N VAL A 546 -46.81 23.95 3.32
CA VAL A 546 -46.14 22.90 4.09
C VAL A 546 -46.93 21.60 3.95
N ASP A 547 -46.26 20.50 3.57
CA ASP A 547 -46.86 19.17 3.42
C ASP A 547 -46.94 18.42 4.75
N ASN A 548 -47.71 17.33 4.78
CA ASN A 548 -47.86 16.45 5.95
C ASN A 548 -46.53 15.79 6.39
N ASP A 549 -45.52 15.73 5.53
CA ASP A 549 -44.18 15.22 5.82
C ASP A 549 -43.17 16.33 6.21
N GLY A 550 -43.62 17.59 6.26
CA GLY A 550 -42.80 18.75 6.61
C GLY A 550 -42.03 19.37 5.44
N SER A 551 -42.11 18.83 4.21
CA SER A 551 -41.58 19.55 3.04
C SER A 551 -42.38 20.82 2.79
N PHE A 552 -41.78 21.76 2.07
CA PHE A 552 -42.46 22.99 1.72
C PHE A 552 -42.08 23.53 0.35
N GLN A 553 -42.96 24.36 -0.19
CA GLN A 553 -42.73 25.13 -1.41
C GLN A 553 -43.34 26.52 -1.30
N TYR A 554 -42.79 27.48 -2.04
CA TYR A 554 -43.28 28.86 -2.06
C TYR A 554 -44.14 29.13 -3.30
N SER A 555 -45.13 30.02 -3.16
CA SER A 555 -45.85 30.61 -4.28
C SER A 555 -45.02 31.72 -4.96
N LYS A 556 -45.59 32.34 -6.01
CA LYS A 556 -45.09 33.63 -6.54
C LYS A 556 -45.18 34.72 -5.46
N VAL A 557 -44.30 35.71 -5.51
CA VAL A 557 -44.43 36.90 -4.65
C VAL A 557 -45.45 37.86 -5.26
N VAL A 558 -46.38 38.34 -4.44
CA VAL A 558 -47.36 39.36 -4.79
C VAL A 558 -46.99 40.67 -4.10
N LYS A 559 -47.00 41.78 -4.84
CA LYS A 559 -46.76 43.12 -4.31
C LYS A 559 -48.08 43.87 -4.15
N VAL A 560 -48.34 44.40 -2.97
CA VAL A 560 -49.49 45.25 -2.64
C VAL A 560 -48.97 46.61 -2.18
N ASN A 561 -49.36 47.69 -2.86
CA ASN A 561 -49.00 49.06 -2.45
C ASN A 561 -50.11 49.64 -1.56
N ILE A 562 -49.76 49.99 -0.33
CA ILE A 562 -50.66 50.60 0.66
C ILE A 562 -50.37 52.10 0.72
N GLY A 563 -51.39 52.94 0.61
CA GLY A 563 -51.28 54.37 0.89
C GLY A 563 -51.93 54.67 2.23
N LYS A 564 -51.12 54.90 3.27
CA LYS A 564 -51.62 55.39 4.57
C LYS A 564 -51.68 56.91 4.54
N GLU A 565 -52.83 57.49 4.90
CA GLU A 565 -52.99 58.94 5.00
C GLU A 565 -52.01 59.48 6.05
N THR A 566 -51.04 60.30 5.62
CA THR A 566 -50.06 60.91 6.53
C THR A 566 -50.61 62.25 7.00
N ALA A 567 -50.75 62.45 8.31
CA ALA A 567 -51.21 63.72 8.88
C ALA A 567 -50.37 64.91 8.35
N ALA A 568 -51.01 65.91 7.76
CA ALA A 568 -50.34 67.07 7.16
C ALA A 568 -49.58 67.91 8.21
N ALA A 569 -48.29 68.16 7.97
CA ALA A 569 -47.49 69.11 8.74
C ALA A 569 -48.08 70.52 8.57
N THR A 570 -48.58 71.12 9.65
CA THR A 570 -49.18 72.46 9.65
C THR A 570 -48.08 73.52 9.65
N VAL A 571 -48.15 74.49 8.73
CA VAL A 571 -47.20 75.62 8.68
C VAL A 571 -47.86 76.88 9.26
N ASN A 572 -47.24 77.43 10.30
CA ASN A 572 -47.76 78.59 11.03
C ASN A 572 -47.02 79.87 10.65
N PHE A 573 -47.77 80.97 10.50
CA PHE A 573 -47.26 82.29 10.13
C PHE A 573 -47.51 83.29 11.25
N TYR A 574 -46.48 84.00 11.73
CA TYR A 574 -46.63 84.98 12.81
C TYR A 574 -45.54 86.07 12.80
N PRO A 575 -45.80 87.27 13.34
CA PRO A 575 -47.12 87.78 13.69
C PRO A 575 -47.97 87.98 12.43
N ASN A 576 -49.28 87.87 12.58
CA ASN A 576 -50.23 88.24 11.54
C ASN A 576 -51.30 89.12 12.21
N PRO A 577 -51.30 90.45 12.00
CA PRO A 577 -50.56 91.19 10.96
C PRO A 577 -49.03 91.29 11.16
N ALA A 578 -48.26 91.31 10.06
CA ALA A 578 -46.80 91.46 10.02
C ALA A 578 -46.39 92.87 9.57
N LYS A 579 -45.26 93.39 10.08
CA LYS A 579 -44.73 94.72 9.73
C LYS A 579 -43.46 94.63 8.91
N ASP A 580 -42.35 94.23 9.53
CA ASP A 580 -41.05 94.15 8.87
C ASP A 580 -40.71 92.73 8.40
N VAL A 581 -41.09 91.73 9.21
CA VAL A 581 -40.80 90.31 8.98
C VAL A 581 -42.01 89.44 9.28
N LEU A 582 -42.13 88.33 8.55
CA LEU A 582 -43.09 87.25 8.78
C LEU A 582 -42.33 85.98 9.14
N ASN A 583 -42.52 85.47 10.37
CA ASN A 583 -41.95 84.20 10.80
C ASN A 583 -42.79 83.02 10.29
N ILE A 584 -42.10 81.92 9.96
CA ILE A 584 -42.66 80.69 9.44
C ILE A 584 -42.19 79.58 10.36
N ALA A 585 -43.13 78.92 11.06
CA ALA A 585 -42.86 77.73 11.85
C ALA A 585 -43.31 76.47 11.11
N THR A 586 -42.34 75.60 10.81
CA THR A 586 -42.54 74.29 10.16
C THR A 586 -41.44 73.33 10.60
N THR A 587 -41.70 72.03 10.52
CA THR A 587 -40.76 70.96 10.90
C THR A 587 -39.99 70.37 9.72
N GLY A 588 -40.25 70.82 8.49
CA GLY A 588 -39.60 70.34 7.28
C GLY A 588 -39.36 71.42 6.23
N ASP A 589 -38.68 71.03 5.16
CA ASP A 589 -38.26 71.93 4.08
C ASP A 589 -39.46 72.29 3.19
N VAL A 590 -39.74 73.59 3.11
CA VAL A 590 -40.87 74.14 2.35
C VAL A 590 -40.48 75.35 1.53
N MET A 591 -41.16 75.53 0.40
CA MET A 591 -41.16 76.73 -0.41
C MET A 591 -42.38 77.57 -0.04
N VAL A 592 -42.15 78.80 0.42
CA VAL A 592 -43.22 79.76 0.72
C VAL A 592 -43.22 80.85 -0.33
N ALA A 593 -44.35 81.03 -1.02
CA ALA A 593 -44.58 82.11 -1.98
C ALA A 593 -45.71 83.03 -1.51
N ILE A 594 -45.48 84.34 -1.51
CA ILE A 594 -46.45 85.38 -1.11
C ILE A 594 -47.05 86.00 -2.37
N PHE A 595 -48.37 86.00 -2.47
CA PHE A 595 -49.12 86.58 -3.58
C PHE A 595 -49.93 87.78 -3.10
N ASN A 596 -49.95 88.86 -3.88
CA ASN A 596 -50.93 89.93 -3.65
C ASN A 596 -52.35 89.48 -4.06
N MET A 597 -53.36 90.29 -3.75
CA MET A 597 -54.77 89.93 -4.05
C MET A 597 -55.10 89.84 -5.55
N ASN A 598 -54.23 90.36 -6.43
CA ASN A 598 -54.35 90.19 -7.88
C ASN A 598 -53.69 88.88 -8.37
N GLY A 599 -53.16 88.06 -7.46
CA GLY A 599 -52.50 86.78 -7.78
C GLY A 599 -51.05 86.92 -8.27
N VAL A 600 -50.44 88.10 -8.14
CA VAL A 600 -49.03 88.31 -8.51
C VAL A 600 -48.13 87.85 -7.36
N ASN A 601 -47.14 87.01 -7.66
CA ASN A 601 -46.11 86.60 -6.70
C ASN A 601 -45.19 87.79 -6.39
N VAL A 602 -45.15 88.20 -5.13
CA VAL A 602 -44.38 89.35 -4.65
C VAL A 602 -43.16 88.97 -3.81
N ALA A 603 -43.09 87.73 -3.30
CA ALA A 603 -41.95 87.21 -2.58
C ALA A 603 -41.94 85.68 -2.60
N THR A 604 -40.78 85.05 -2.62
CA THR A 604 -40.62 83.59 -2.54
C THR A 604 -39.37 83.26 -1.74
N GLN A 605 -39.48 82.33 -0.79
CA GLN A 605 -38.39 81.95 0.10
C GLN A 605 -38.44 80.46 0.43
N GLU A 606 -37.28 79.80 0.30
CA GLU A 606 -37.08 78.42 0.75
C GLU A 606 -36.79 78.44 2.25
N VAL A 607 -37.47 77.60 3.00
CA VAL A 607 -37.47 77.58 4.45
C VAL A 607 -37.23 76.15 4.91
N ASN A 608 -36.07 75.92 5.52
CA ASN A 608 -35.67 74.62 6.07
C ASN A 608 -35.91 74.63 7.58
N GLY A 609 -37.04 74.09 8.04
CA GLY A 609 -37.48 74.22 9.43
C GLY A 609 -38.06 75.61 9.74
N ASN A 610 -37.65 76.27 10.82
CA ASN A 610 -38.15 77.62 11.11
C ASN A 610 -37.43 78.68 10.26
N GLY A 611 -38.17 79.65 9.73
CA GLY A 611 -37.61 80.70 8.86
C GLY A 611 -38.33 82.04 8.96
N GLN A 612 -37.81 83.03 8.23
CA GLN A 612 -38.35 84.39 8.16
C GLN A 612 -38.34 84.90 6.72
N ILE A 613 -39.38 85.68 6.37
CA ILE A 613 -39.43 86.46 5.11
C ILE A 613 -39.53 87.94 5.46
N THR A 614 -38.67 88.76 4.84
CA THR A 614 -38.76 90.22 4.97
C THR A 614 -39.92 90.73 4.14
N VAL A 615 -40.85 91.44 4.78
CA VAL A 615 -42.07 91.98 4.18
C VAL A 615 -42.15 93.51 4.25
N SER A 616 -41.14 94.18 4.83
CA SER A 616 -41.04 95.64 4.93
C SER A 616 -41.16 96.38 3.59
N ASN A 617 -40.77 95.72 2.49
CA ASN A 617 -40.81 96.28 1.15
C ASN A 617 -42.18 96.13 0.46
N LEU A 618 -43.12 95.40 1.07
CA LEU A 618 -44.45 95.19 0.53
C LEU A 618 -45.40 96.33 0.95
N PRO A 619 -46.30 96.79 0.07
CA PRO A 619 -47.39 97.71 0.46
C PRO A 619 -48.29 97.13 1.56
N GLU A 620 -48.86 97.98 2.40
CA GLU A 620 -49.89 97.59 3.37
C GLU A 620 -51.08 96.94 2.66
N GLY A 621 -51.56 95.81 3.16
CA GLY A 621 -52.67 95.07 2.54
C GLY A 621 -52.71 93.58 2.88
N MET A 622 -53.67 92.89 2.26
CA MET A 622 -53.85 91.43 2.41
C MET A 622 -53.04 90.67 1.36
N TYR A 623 -52.47 89.53 1.77
CA TYR A 623 -51.69 88.65 0.92
C TYR A 623 -52.04 87.18 1.18
N ILE A 624 -51.76 86.31 0.21
CA ILE A 624 -51.87 84.86 0.32
C ILE A 624 -50.47 84.25 0.34
N CYS A 625 -50.12 83.55 1.43
CA CYS A 625 -48.96 82.68 1.48
C CYS A 625 -49.34 81.29 0.99
N ARG A 626 -48.67 80.80 -0.05
CA ARG A 626 -48.75 79.42 -0.51
C ARG A 626 -47.51 78.67 -0.06
N VAL A 627 -47.71 77.53 0.60
CA VAL A 627 -46.65 76.64 1.07
C VAL A 627 -46.65 75.38 0.22
N ALA A 628 -45.50 74.98 -0.29
CA ALA A 628 -45.33 73.72 -1.01
C ALA A 628 -44.06 72.99 -0.55
N ASN A 629 -44.04 71.67 -0.68
CA ASN A 629 -42.82 70.87 -0.59
C ASN A 629 -42.64 70.04 -1.88
N ALA A 630 -41.69 69.10 -1.88
CA ALA A 630 -41.46 68.21 -3.02
C ALA A 630 -42.70 67.41 -3.48
N ASN A 631 -43.70 67.25 -2.60
CA ASN A 631 -44.92 66.48 -2.85
C ASN A 631 -46.12 67.35 -3.28
N GLY A 632 -45.93 68.67 -3.42
CA GLY A 632 -46.97 69.60 -3.88
C GLY A 632 -47.34 70.69 -2.87
N VAL A 633 -48.45 71.38 -3.12
CA VAL A 633 -48.94 72.46 -2.26
C VAL A 633 -49.51 71.88 -0.97
N LEU A 634 -48.94 72.28 0.16
CA LEU A 634 -49.35 71.85 1.50
C LEU A 634 -50.48 72.71 2.06
N GLN A 635 -50.39 74.04 1.87
CA GLN A 635 -51.29 74.98 2.56
C GLN A 635 -51.36 76.33 1.82
N ASN A 636 -52.51 77.01 1.91
CA ASN A 636 -52.63 78.43 1.61
C ASN A 636 -53.11 79.17 2.87
N SER A 637 -52.44 80.26 3.25
CA SER A 637 -52.74 81.06 4.44
C SER A 637 -52.90 82.54 4.09
N LYS A 638 -53.89 83.21 4.68
CA LYS A 638 -54.07 84.66 4.55
C LYS A 638 -53.21 85.38 5.59
N ILE A 639 -52.45 86.38 5.14
CA ILE A 639 -51.68 87.27 6.01
C ILE A 639 -52.01 88.74 5.72
N GLN A 640 -51.82 89.61 6.70
CA GLN A 640 -51.96 91.05 6.57
C GLN A 640 -50.60 91.71 6.82
N ILE A 641 -50.19 92.63 5.94
CA ILE A 641 -49.00 93.47 6.13
C ILE A 641 -49.45 94.87 6.56
N ILE A 642 -48.83 95.43 7.60
CA ILE A 642 -49.08 96.78 8.17
C ILE A 642 -47.77 97.60 8.22
N LYS A 643 -47.84 98.94 8.21
CA LYS A 643 -46.65 99.82 8.30
C LYS A 643 -46.54 100.59 9.61
#